data_AF-A0A4U0WPH5-F1
#
_entry.id   AF-A0A4U0WPH5-F1
#
_cell.length_a   1.000
_cell.length_b   1.000
_cell.length_c   1.000
_cell.angle_alpha   90.00
_cell.angle_beta   90.00
_cell.angle_gamma   90.00
#
_symmetry.space_group_name_H-M   'P 1'
#
loop_
_entity.id
_entity.type
_entity.pdbx_description
1 polymer ?
#
loop_
_entity_poly.entity_id
_entity_poly.type
_entity_poly.pdbx_seq_one_letter_code
_entity_poly.pdbx_strand_id
1 'polypeptide(L)'
;MPETILPQGAGYGIILGFGALFALGMWYLATLLARFQNEVQGSEMFMTAKRSVKTGLVASAVVSSWTIAATLLTSSTWCYEYGVSGAYFYGAGATVQIFVFAVAAMELKRRAPGAHTFLELARIRYGKAGHVVFIVYSTIYAIINCVNILVGGSAVFTALTGMNVIAGVWLLPVGVVIYTLTGGIKATILTDYSHTVVIYAMVLAGLFIVYTRSDVLGSPDIVYDRLRAAAKIAPVPGNAGGEYLTMHSQDGVLLGVVFWCAVFGTTIDVQLFQKAITADPSATLPGYMIGGLSWFSIPFCLATTFGLAARAMQGLPEMHTITSRDISQGLALPYAAQALMGTGGAVFVLLMIFMACTAGFSADIVSVAAVFTYDVYGAYINPTASGGKLLKMSHLAVVIWSVLSIATTSNIIPLIIGNGVSLILGALYSIICTFAFGADDFDWNRLKTEIHVADDSDVKGLTSEQIAQEKSHELLTPEQDRDLRQGKVKAMIIATVLCLVFVIIWPMPMYGTKYVFSRGFFKFWVALTFLWAFGAAFTITIMPLVEGRRTIKLFFTSMIFGKKPKESGALEGVFVEGGEDSEHRSSGQEEKDARMEERAVARAAFAFTIDNMGEVADLDRNLWPESQPIGSHYSVKEVLPQFLALLKKYDVPATYFIESWNLTVYPDAIKQIASSGIEVAWHAWRHEAWSKLDEGAERDNFTRSFDAMSDLATGEGKGLVDHYRGFRAPGGIIHGDRTLKLCRDHGLTYISPSAEQGAVVSLDGGKDSIAVLPFKWRTVDAYYYMDAFSGLRKMKGELPEKSQGSDVLVRKYIEEIDKVIETGGYLSTLFHPFLTNTPERLQAMEEVMKHLARRREEGDVHFWKTGGIGDSVIHHDLGLGHESAGIIIKTGSNVKRLKVGDRVALECGIPCSKPTCEACRTGRYNACPDIIFYSSPPVHGTLRRYHVHPEAWLHPLPDSISYEEGALLEPLSVALAGIERSGLRLGDPLVICGAGPIGLVSLLAAHAAGAAPIVITDLDQNRLAMAKSLVPRVRTVQIQRDADAKANAELIKGALGQEAKLVIECTGVESSIHTGIYASRFGGSVFVIGVGKDFQQIPFMHVSFREIDLRFQFRYKETYPKAIMLVSEGLIDLKPLVTHRFTLEQGREAFEAASNPAAKAVKVQLLDD
;
A
#
# COMPACT_ATOMS: atom_id res chain seq x y z
N MET A 1 32.45 -22.29 49.74
CA MET A 1 31.92 -21.72 48.49
C MET A 1 30.84 -20.73 48.90
N PRO A 2 30.78 -19.51 48.34
CA PRO A 2 29.66 -18.62 48.65
C PRO A 2 28.36 -19.34 48.30
N GLU A 3 27.36 -19.23 49.17
CA GLU A 3 26.03 -19.80 48.94
C GLU A 3 25.46 -19.18 47.67
N THR A 4 25.25 -19.99 46.63
CA THR A 4 24.67 -19.52 45.37
C THR A 4 23.17 -19.36 45.55
N ILE A 5 22.60 -18.28 45.03
CA ILE A 5 21.18 -17.91 45.25
C ILE A 5 20.22 -18.99 44.73
N LEU A 6 20.60 -19.66 43.65
CA LEU A 6 19.87 -20.77 43.06
C LEU A 6 20.79 -22.00 42.95
N PRO A 7 20.23 -23.22 42.89
CA PRO A 7 21.02 -24.41 42.60
C PRO A 7 21.48 -24.42 41.13
N GLN A 8 22.61 -25.09 40.84
CA GLN A 8 23.13 -25.25 39.47
C GLN A 8 22.09 -25.79 38.48
N GLY A 9 21.21 -26.69 38.95
CA GLY A 9 20.13 -27.25 38.14
C GLY A 9 19.15 -26.21 37.60
N ALA A 10 18.95 -25.08 38.29
CA ALA A 10 18.12 -23.98 37.79
C ALA A 10 18.78 -23.28 36.60
N GLY A 11 20.11 -23.08 36.64
CA GLY A 11 20.88 -22.51 35.54
C GLY A 11 20.82 -23.38 34.29
N TYR A 12 21.14 -24.68 34.42
CA TYR A 12 21.03 -25.63 33.31
C TYR A 12 19.59 -25.81 32.83
N GLY A 13 18.60 -25.78 33.73
CA GLY A 13 17.18 -25.91 33.38
C GLY A 13 16.67 -24.75 32.53
N ILE A 14 17.10 -23.51 32.79
CA ILE A 14 16.78 -22.36 31.94
C ILE A 14 17.49 -22.48 30.59
N ILE A 15 18.80 -22.76 30.58
CA ILE A 15 19.56 -22.80 29.32
C ILE A 15 19.11 -23.94 28.41
N LEU A 16 18.99 -25.15 28.93
CA LEU A 16 18.67 -26.34 28.13
C LEU A 16 17.17 -26.56 28.03
N GLY A 17 16.44 -26.49 29.14
CA GLY A 17 15.01 -26.78 29.16
C GLY A 17 14.19 -25.66 28.52
N PHE A 18 14.27 -24.45 29.07
CA PHE A 18 13.59 -23.30 28.50
C PHE A 18 14.14 -22.94 27.12
N GLY A 19 15.46 -23.04 26.91
CA GLY A 19 16.06 -22.83 25.59
C GLY A 19 15.60 -23.82 24.53
N ALA A 20 15.46 -25.12 24.86
CA ALA A 20 14.88 -26.09 23.91
C ALA A 20 13.40 -25.80 23.63
N LEU A 21 12.60 -25.46 24.65
CA LEU A 21 11.20 -25.09 24.47
C LEU A 21 11.06 -23.88 23.54
N PHE A 22 11.88 -22.84 23.75
CA PHE A 22 11.89 -21.64 22.93
C PHE A 22 12.33 -21.97 21.50
N ALA A 23 13.43 -22.71 21.32
CA ALA A 23 13.93 -23.10 20.00
C ALA A 23 12.91 -23.94 19.22
N LEU A 24 12.26 -24.92 19.87
CA LEU A 24 11.22 -25.74 19.25
C LEU A 24 9.98 -24.91 18.88
N GLY A 25 9.56 -24.00 19.75
CA GLY A 25 8.44 -23.09 19.47
C GLY A 25 8.71 -22.21 18.26
N MET A 26 9.92 -21.65 18.19
CA MET A 26 10.32 -20.77 17.08
C MET A 26 10.54 -21.55 15.78
N TRP A 27 11.13 -22.74 15.85
CA TRP A 27 11.23 -23.67 14.71
C TRP A 27 9.85 -24.04 14.16
N TYR A 28 8.92 -24.41 15.06
CA TYR A 28 7.55 -24.75 14.67
C TYR A 28 6.86 -23.57 14.00
N LEU A 29 6.94 -22.38 14.60
CA LEU A 29 6.33 -21.16 14.06
C LEU A 29 6.91 -20.79 12.69
N ALA A 30 8.24 -20.84 12.53
CA ALA A 30 8.91 -20.57 11.26
C ALA A 30 8.51 -21.58 10.18
N THR A 31 8.50 -22.88 10.51
CA THR A 31 8.10 -23.95 9.58
C THR A 31 6.64 -23.80 9.14
N LEU A 32 5.77 -23.43 10.08
CA LEU A 32 4.34 -23.27 9.86
C LEU A 32 4.03 -22.03 9.02
N LEU A 33 4.74 -20.91 9.24
CA LEU A 33 4.64 -19.72 8.38
C LEU A 33 5.18 -20.01 6.97
N ALA A 34 6.33 -20.68 6.85
CA ALA A 34 6.90 -21.02 5.55
C ALA A 34 5.95 -21.91 4.73
N ARG A 35 5.34 -22.93 5.37
CA ARG A 35 4.31 -23.77 4.74
C ARG A 35 3.06 -23.00 4.35
N PHE A 36 2.66 -22.02 5.16
CA PHE A 36 1.45 -21.23 4.90
C PHE A 36 1.65 -20.22 3.77
N GLN A 37 2.83 -19.63 3.67
CA GLN A 37 3.17 -18.62 2.66
C GLN A 37 3.76 -19.21 1.36
N ASN A 38 3.80 -20.55 1.24
CA ASN A 38 4.47 -21.27 0.15
C ASN A 38 5.93 -20.82 -0.06
N GLU A 39 6.63 -20.55 1.05
CA GLU A 39 7.99 -20.02 1.02
C GLU A 39 9.02 -21.14 0.98
N VAL A 40 9.91 -21.06 0.00
CA VAL A 40 11.04 -21.98 -0.17
C VAL A 40 12.32 -21.27 0.27
N GLN A 41 13.14 -21.97 1.06
CA GLN A 41 14.42 -21.45 1.55
C GLN A 41 15.48 -21.56 0.44
N GLY A 42 15.57 -20.56 -0.43
CA GLY A 42 16.73 -20.28 -1.29
C GLY A 42 17.79 -19.42 -0.59
N SER A 43 18.92 -19.16 -1.24
CA SER A 43 19.99 -18.31 -0.69
C SER A 43 19.48 -16.88 -0.44
N GLU A 44 18.66 -16.34 -1.34
CA GLU A 44 18.04 -15.02 -1.15
C GLU A 44 17.10 -15.00 0.06
N MET A 45 16.22 -15.98 0.16
CA MET A 45 15.25 -16.05 1.26
C MET A 45 15.96 -16.24 2.61
N PHE A 46 16.99 -17.08 2.65
CA PHE A 46 17.74 -17.40 3.86
C PHE A 46 18.53 -16.20 4.40
N MET A 47 19.08 -15.35 3.51
CA MET A 47 20.05 -14.30 3.89
C MET A 47 19.52 -12.87 3.81
N THR A 48 18.57 -12.60 2.94
CA THR A 48 17.99 -11.25 2.74
C THR A 48 16.49 -11.19 3.03
N ALA A 49 15.83 -12.32 3.30
CA ALA A 49 14.37 -12.42 3.42
C ALA A 49 13.64 -11.75 2.23
N LYS A 50 14.27 -11.76 1.05
CA LYS A 50 13.81 -11.06 -0.16
C LYS A 50 13.48 -9.57 0.08
N ARG A 51 14.17 -8.93 1.04
CA ARG A 51 14.07 -7.48 1.30
C ARG A 51 12.63 -7.02 1.61
N SER A 52 11.86 -7.87 2.30
CA SER A 52 10.40 -7.75 2.45
C SER A 52 9.92 -7.36 3.85
N VAL A 53 10.85 -7.15 4.80
CA VAL A 53 10.50 -6.98 6.22
C VAL A 53 9.97 -5.58 6.50
N LYS A 54 8.78 -5.50 7.08
CA LYS A 54 8.06 -4.24 7.35
C LYS A 54 8.55 -3.53 8.61
N THR A 55 8.16 -2.25 8.73
CA THR A 55 8.60 -1.28 9.75
C THR A 55 8.57 -1.84 11.16
N GLY A 56 7.47 -2.45 11.60
CA GLY A 56 7.34 -2.94 12.98
C GLY A 56 8.34 -4.06 13.31
N LEU A 57 8.51 -5.02 12.39
CA LEU A 57 9.45 -6.12 12.57
C LEU A 57 10.91 -5.64 12.47
N VAL A 58 11.21 -4.68 11.58
CA VAL A 58 12.53 -4.04 11.53
C VAL A 58 12.83 -3.31 12.85
N ALA A 59 11.88 -2.54 13.39
CA ALA A 59 12.04 -1.84 14.66
C ALA A 59 12.30 -2.81 15.83
N SER A 60 11.56 -3.92 15.87
CA SER A 60 11.74 -4.98 16.89
C SER A 60 13.10 -5.65 16.76
N ALA A 61 13.54 -5.94 15.53
CA ALA A 61 14.86 -6.51 15.26
C ALA A 61 16.00 -5.57 15.68
N VAL A 62 15.87 -4.27 15.41
CA VAL A 62 16.82 -3.25 15.90
C VAL A 62 16.87 -3.24 17.42
N VAL A 63 15.73 -3.25 18.12
CA VAL A 63 15.74 -3.30 19.59
C VAL A 63 16.39 -4.59 20.10
N SER A 64 16.07 -5.73 19.51
CA SER A 64 16.58 -7.05 19.92
C SER A 64 18.10 -7.13 19.80
N SER A 65 18.66 -6.79 18.64
CA SER A 65 20.09 -6.91 18.35
C SER A 65 20.98 -6.06 19.27
N TRP A 66 20.47 -4.93 19.77
CA TRP A 66 21.19 -4.07 20.70
C TRP A 66 20.93 -4.41 22.18
N THR A 67 20.00 -5.31 22.46
CA THR A 67 19.68 -5.73 23.83
C THR A 67 20.49 -6.96 24.20
N ILE A 68 21.75 -6.74 24.54
CA ILE A 68 22.68 -7.78 25.02
C ILE A 68 22.77 -7.79 26.56
N ALA A 69 23.38 -8.83 27.14
CA ALA A 69 23.57 -8.93 28.59
C ALA A 69 24.24 -7.68 29.19
N ALA A 70 25.26 -7.13 28.52
CA ALA A 70 25.93 -5.91 28.94
C ALA A 70 24.98 -4.69 28.97
N THR A 71 24.02 -4.59 28.03
CA THR A 71 22.99 -3.53 28.00
C THR A 71 22.18 -3.51 29.28
N LEU A 72 21.85 -4.67 29.84
CA LEU A 72 21.03 -4.79 31.04
C LEU A 72 21.84 -4.60 32.33
N LEU A 73 23.03 -5.21 32.38
CA LEU A 73 23.87 -5.26 33.58
C LEU A 73 24.72 -4.01 33.76
N THR A 74 25.42 -3.60 32.70
CA THR A 74 26.36 -2.47 32.75
C THR A 74 25.61 -1.16 32.95
N SER A 75 24.48 -0.94 32.25
CA SER A 75 23.65 0.25 32.44
C SER A 75 23.17 0.40 33.89
N SER A 76 22.70 -0.69 34.50
CA SER A 76 22.24 -0.71 35.88
C SER A 76 23.37 -0.53 36.89
N THR A 77 24.55 -1.06 36.58
CA THR A 77 25.75 -0.89 37.42
C THR A 77 26.28 0.53 37.37
N TRP A 78 26.30 1.15 36.20
CA TRP A 78 26.65 2.56 36.06
C TRP A 78 25.63 3.48 36.72
N CYS A 79 24.36 3.10 36.73
CA CYS A 79 23.37 3.81 37.51
C CYS A 79 23.60 3.67 39.03
N TYR A 80 24.04 2.49 39.48
CA TYR A 80 24.44 2.29 40.87
C TYR A 80 25.66 3.15 41.27
N GLU A 81 26.67 3.26 40.39
CA GLU A 81 27.89 4.01 40.66
C GLU A 81 27.70 5.53 40.51
N TYR A 82 27.06 5.98 39.42
CA TYR A 82 27.01 7.39 39.02
C TYR A 82 25.62 8.02 39.15
N GLY A 83 24.61 7.25 39.56
CA GLY A 83 23.25 7.72 39.71
C GLY A 83 22.46 7.81 38.40
N VAL A 84 21.45 8.69 38.36
CA VAL A 84 20.57 8.86 37.18
C VAL A 84 21.34 9.27 35.92
N SER A 85 22.47 9.97 36.08
CA SER A 85 23.34 10.36 34.98
C SER A 85 23.94 9.14 34.26
N GLY A 86 24.41 8.14 35.01
CA GLY A 86 24.96 6.90 34.44
C GLY A 86 23.95 6.11 33.62
N ALA A 87 22.70 5.97 34.12
CA ALA A 87 21.62 5.33 33.37
C ALA A 87 21.31 6.07 32.05
N TYR A 88 21.19 7.39 32.13
CA TYR A 88 20.81 8.21 30.98
C TYR A 88 21.91 8.23 29.91
N PHE A 89 23.17 8.48 30.28
CA PHE A 89 24.26 8.56 29.30
C PHE A 89 24.61 7.21 28.67
N TYR A 90 24.40 6.10 29.38
CA TYR A 90 24.48 4.77 28.75
C TYR A 90 23.44 4.64 27.63
N GLY A 91 22.16 4.85 27.97
CA GLY A 91 21.05 4.71 27.01
C GLY A 91 21.16 5.70 25.86
N ALA A 92 21.33 6.99 26.16
CA ALA A 92 21.43 8.06 25.18
C ALA A 92 22.67 7.88 24.28
N GLY A 93 23.80 7.48 24.87
CA GLY A 93 25.06 7.30 24.15
C GLY A 93 25.01 6.23 23.07
N ALA A 94 24.45 5.07 23.40
CA ALA A 94 24.28 3.99 22.44
C ALA A 94 23.12 4.24 21.45
N THR A 95 22.04 4.92 21.87
CA THR A 95 20.89 5.20 20.98
C THR A 95 21.27 6.14 19.83
N VAL A 96 22.14 7.12 20.08
CA VAL A 96 22.70 8.01 19.04
C VAL A 96 23.32 7.21 17.89
N GLN A 97 23.95 6.07 18.19
CA GLN A 97 24.56 5.20 17.18
C GLN A 97 23.51 4.64 16.22
N ILE A 98 22.36 4.21 16.74
CA ILE A 98 21.24 3.70 15.95
C ILE A 98 20.69 4.80 15.03
N PHE A 99 20.56 6.03 15.52
CA PHE A 99 20.05 7.16 14.73
C PHE A 99 20.97 7.53 13.58
N VAL A 100 22.28 7.62 13.84
CA VAL A 100 23.28 7.91 12.81
C VAL A 100 23.35 6.76 11.78
N PHE A 101 23.29 5.52 12.26
CA PHE A 101 23.33 4.34 11.40
C PHE A 101 22.17 4.29 10.40
N ALA A 102 20.98 4.79 10.75
CA ALA A 102 19.83 4.83 9.83
C ALA A 102 20.13 5.54 8.49
N VAL A 103 21.04 6.54 8.51
CA VAL A 103 21.50 7.22 7.29
C VAL A 103 22.33 6.26 6.42
N ALA A 104 23.26 5.53 7.03
CA ALA A 104 24.09 4.53 6.34
C ALA A 104 23.23 3.37 5.79
N ALA A 105 22.25 2.90 6.55
CA ALA A 105 21.31 1.86 6.16
C ALA A 105 20.58 2.21 4.86
N MET A 106 20.01 3.42 4.76
CA MET A 106 19.32 3.83 3.54
C MET A 106 20.26 4.05 2.37
N GLU A 107 21.46 4.57 2.61
CA GLU A 107 22.42 4.80 1.52
C GLU A 107 22.95 3.47 0.96
N LEU A 108 23.15 2.46 1.82
CA LEU A 108 23.43 1.09 1.39
C LEU A 108 22.32 0.58 0.47
N LYS A 109 21.05 0.65 0.91
CA LYS A 109 19.93 0.16 0.10
C LYS A 109 19.79 0.89 -1.23
N ARG A 110 20.00 2.20 -1.23
CA ARG A 110 19.88 3.03 -2.45
C ARG A 110 21.02 2.79 -3.44
N ARG A 111 22.26 2.67 -2.95
CA ARG A 111 23.45 2.53 -3.83
C ARG A 111 23.77 1.09 -4.20
N ALA A 112 23.44 0.13 -3.34
CA ALA A 112 23.73 -1.29 -3.52
C ALA A 112 22.51 -2.15 -3.16
N PRO A 113 21.37 -2.02 -3.88
CA PRO A 113 20.14 -2.75 -3.57
C PRO A 113 20.27 -4.27 -3.67
N GLY A 114 21.21 -4.76 -4.49
CA GLY A 114 21.50 -6.18 -4.67
C GLY A 114 22.36 -6.81 -3.59
N ALA A 115 22.95 -6.02 -2.70
CA ALA A 115 23.91 -6.51 -1.73
C ALA A 115 23.32 -7.51 -0.73
N HIS A 116 24.07 -8.56 -0.44
CA HIS A 116 23.84 -9.53 0.63
C HIS A 116 24.56 -9.12 1.90
N THR A 117 25.71 -8.43 1.76
CA THR A 117 26.45 -7.82 2.85
C THR A 117 26.95 -6.42 2.45
N PHE A 118 27.27 -5.57 3.42
CA PHE A 118 27.91 -4.29 3.12
C PHE A 118 29.39 -4.43 2.69
N LEU A 119 29.99 -5.62 2.78
CA LEU A 119 31.40 -5.83 2.43
C LEU A 119 31.61 -6.00 0.92
N GLU A 120 30.58 -6.43 0.19
CA GLU A 120 30.57 -6.42 -1.28
C GLU A 120 30.80 -5.03 -1.85
N LEU A 121 30.24 -4.00 -1.19
CA LEU A 121 30.53 -2.59 -1.47
C LEU A 121 32.03 -2.29 -1.28
N ALA A 122 32.62 -2.73 -0.16
CA ALA A 122 34.03 -2.51 0.14
C ALA A 122 34.94 -3.18 -0.90
N ARG A 123 34.54 -4.34 -1.44
CA ARG A 123 35.24 -5.02 -2.53
C ARG A 123 35.28 -4.22 -3.82
N ILE A 124 34.14 -3.71 -4.27
CA ILE A 124 34.07 -2.93 -5.52
C ILE A 124 34.79 -1.59 -5.34
N ARG A 125 34.67 -0.99 -4.15
CA ARG A 125 35.21 0.33 -3.84
C ARG A 125 36.72 0.37 -3.61
N TYR A 126 37.25 -0.60 -2.86
CA TYR A 126 38.64 -0.62 -2.38
C TYR A 126 39.44 -1.81 -2.94
N GLY A 127 38.84 -2.61 -3.82
CA GLY A 127 39.45 -3.79 -4.40
C GLY A 127 39.67 -4.91 -3.38
N LYS A 128 40.40 -5.94 -3.81
CA LYS A 128 40.64 -7.16 -3.01
C LYS A 128 41.32 -6.88 -1.67
N ALA A 129 42.30 -5.98 -1.64
CA ALA A 129 43.05 -5.67 -0.41
C ALA A 129 42.14 -5.01 0.63
N GLY A 130 41.36 -3.99 0.23
CA GLY A 130 40.40 -3.36 1.12
C GLY A 130 39.33 -4.34 1.60
N HIS A 131 38.79 -5.16 0.70
CA HIS A 131 37.81 -6.18 1.07
C HIS A 131 38.30 -7.12 2.17
N VAL A 132 39.51 -7.68 2.02
CA VAL A 132 40.10 -8.59 3.02
C VAL A 132 40.31 -7.88 4.36
N VAL A 133 40.75 -6.62 4.35
CA VAL A 133 40.90 -5.83 5.59
C VAL A 133 39.55 -5.68 6.31
N PHE A 134 38.50 -5.29 5.58
CA PHE A 134 37.17 -5.14 6.18
C PHE A 134 36.59 -6.47 6.65
N ILE A 135 36.79 -7.58 5.93
CA ILE A 135 36.39 -8.92 6.38
C ILE A 135 37.08 -9.27 7.70
N VAL A 136 38.40 -9.11 7.78
CA VAL A 136 39.17 -9.41 9.01
C VAL A 136 38.69 -8.55 10.16
N TYR A 137 38.49 -7.25 9.93
CA TYR A 137 38.08 -6.33 10.97
C TYR A 137 36.65 -6.59 11.48
N SER A 138 35.71 -6.83 10.56
CA SER A 138 34.33 -7.19 10.90
C SER A 138 34.25 -8.54 11.61
N THR A 139 35.11 -9.50 11.23
CA THR A 139 35.20 -10.80 11.92
C THR A 139 35.74 -10.65 13.34
N ILE A 140 36.80 -9.85 13.54
CA ILE A 140 37.34 -9.57 14.88
C ILE A 140 36.27 -8.89 15.74
N TYR A 141 35.55 -7.92 15.19
CA TYR A 141 34.44 -7.26 15.87
C TYR A 141 33.36 -8.26 16.30
N ALA A 142 32.93 -9.16 15.40
CA ALA A 142 31.96 -10.20 15.70
C ALA A 142 32.45 -11.16 16.80
N ILE A 143 33.73 -11.54 16.82
CA ILE A 143 34.32 -12.34 17.92
C ILE A 143 34.19 -11.58 19.25
N ILE A 144 34.54 -10.30 19.30
CA ILE A 144 34.43 -9.49 20.53
C ILE A 144 32.98 -9.41 20.99
N ASN A 145 32.04 -9.22 20.06
CA ASN A 145 30.63 -9.15 20.39
C ASN A 145 30.12 -10.49 20.95
N CYS A 146 30.49 -11.62 20.31
CA CYS A 146 30.23 -12.96 20.81
C CYS A 146 30.78 -13.19 22.22
N VAL A 147 31.99 -12.68 22.52
CA VAL A 147 32.57 -12.73 23.86
C VAL A 147 31.68 -12.01 24.87
N ASN A 148 31.29 -10.78 24.56
CA ASN A 148 30.43 -9.98 25.44
C ASN A 148 29.06 -10.65 25.66
N ILE A 149 28.51 -11.30 24.64
CA ILE A 149 27.22 -11.99 24.70
C ILE A 149 27.32 -13.28 25.53
N LEU A 150 28.23 -14.18 25.19
CA LEU A 150 28.28 -15.54 25.74
C LEU A 150 29.00 -15.60 27.09
N VAL A 151 30.15 -14.94 27.24
CA VAL A 151 30.87 -14.89 28.52
C VAL A 151 30.13 -14.00 29.49
N GLY A 152 29.69 -12.82 29.05
CA GLY A 152 28.91 -11.89 29.87
C GLY A 152 27.64 -12.54 30.40
N GLY A 153 26.87 -13.21 29.54
CA GLY A 153 25.68 -13.97 29.93
C GLY A 153 26.00 -15.11 30.91
N SER A 154 26.95 -15.98 30.55
CA SER A 154 27.31 -17.15 31.36
C SER A 154 27.89 -16.77 32.72
N ALA A 155 28.55 -15.63 32.84
CA ALA A 155 29.08 -15.12 34.10
C ALA A 155 27.95 -14.80 35.09
N VAL A 156 26.81 -14.25 34.63
CA VAL A 156 25.64 -14.02 35.49
C VAL A 156 25.01 -15.34 35.93
N PHE A 157 24.87 -16.30 35.02
CA PHE A 157 24.39 -17.64 35.39
C PHE A 157 25.31 -18.29 36.42
N THR A 158 26.61 -18.14 36.28
CA THR A 158 27.61 -18.62 37.24
C THR A 158 27.46 -17.93 38.60
N ALA A 159 27.32 -16.60 38.60
CA ALA A 159 27.18 -15.81 39.82
C ALA A 159 25.92 -16.18 40.61
N LEU A 160 24.78 -16.40 39.93
CA LEU A 160 23.50 -16.68 40.57
C LEU A 160 23.27 -18.15 40.91
N THR A 161 23.85 -19.08 40.15
CA THR A 161 23.52 -20.52 40.25
C THR A 161 24.72 -21.42 40.59
N GLY A 162 25.94 -20.89 40.51
CA GLY A 162 27.18 -21.68 40.60
C GLY A 162 27.44 -22.57 39.40
N MET A 163 26.66 -22.45 38.32
CA MET A 163 26.84 -23.21 37.08
C MET A 163 28.21 -22.92 36.48
N ASN A 164 28.83 -23.93 35.84
CA ASN A 164 30.12 -23.73 35.21
C ASN A 164 30.02 -22.73 34.04
N VAL A 165 30.84 -21.68 34.07
CA VAL A 165 30.86 -20.61 33.06
C VAL A 165 31.16 -21.13 31.65
N ILE A 166 32.09 -22.08 31.51
CA ILE A 166 32.45 -22.68 30.22
C ILE A 166 31.27 -23.48 29.68
N ALA A 167 30.60 -24.27 30.52
CA ALA A 167 29.40 -24.98 30.13
C ALA A 167 28.29 -24.01 29.67
N GLY A 168 28.12 -22.87 30.34
CA GLY A 168 27.19 -21.81 29.90
C GLY A 168 27.50 -21.31 28.48
N VAL A 169 28.78 -21.03 28.19
CA VAL A 169 29.24 -20.53 26.89
C VAL A 169 28.93 -21.53 25.76
N TRP A 170 29.04 -22.83 26.02
CA TRP A 170 28.73 -23.87 25.05
C TRP A 170 27.23 -24.17 24.90
N LEU A 171 26.45 -24.04 25.97
CA LEU A 171 25.05 -24.47 25.99
C LEU A 171 24.05 -23.36 25.61
N LEU A 172 24.32 -22.10 25.97
CA LEU A 172 23.46 -20.96 25.62
C LEU A 172 23.18 -20.85 24.10
N PRO A 173 24.17 -21.03 23.20
CA PRO A 173 23.98 -20.92 21.76
C PRO A 173 23.13 -22.02 21.13
N VAL A 174 23.03 -23.20 21.75
CA VAL A 174 22.53 -24.42 21.07
C VAL A 174 21.13 -24.22 20.49
N GLY A 175 20.22 -23.65 21.26
CA GLY A 175 18.86 -23.35 20.80
C GLY A 175 18.84 -22.38 19.61
N VAL A 176 19.75 -21.39 19.62
CA VAL A 176 19.89 -20.39 18.56
C VAL A 176 20.34 -21.01 17.26
N VAL A 177 21.38 -21.85 17.30
CA VAL A 177 21.90 -22.54 16.11
C VAL A 177 20.80 -23.36 15.43
N ILE A 178 19.97 -24.06 16.21
CA ILE A 178 18.90 -24.92 15.68
C ILE A 178 17.88 -24.10 14.88
N TYR A 179 17.32 -23.02 15.44
CA TYR A 179 16.30 -22.26 14.71
C TYR A 179 16.90 -21.44 13.56
N THR A 180 18.14 -20.95 13.69
CA THR A 180 18.83 -20.24 12.61
C THR A 180 19.09 -21.13 11.40
N LEU A 181 19.51 -22.39 11.60
CA LEU A 181 19.76 -23.34 10.51
C LEU A 181 18.49 -23.67 9.70
N THR A 182 17.30 -23.52 10.29
CA THR A 182 16.05 -23.97 9.66
C THR A 182 15.25 -22.86 8.98
N GLY A 183 15.40 -21.61 9.38
CA GLY A 183 14.57 -20.51 8.87
C GLY A 183 15.32 -19.21 8.56
N GLY A 184 16.66 -19.22 8.64
CA GLY A 184 17.51 -18.11 8.22
C GLY A 184 17.20 -16.78 8.91
N ILE A 185 17.38 -15.69 8.18
CA ILE A 185 17.26 -14.34 8.73
C ILE A 185 15.81 -13.95 9.06
N LYS A 186 14.83 -14.46 8.31
CA LYS A 186 13.41 -14.18 8.57
C LYS A 186 12.94 -14.80 9.88
N ALA A 187 13.34 -16.05 10.16
CA ALA A 187 13.07 -16.67 11.46
C ALA A 187 13.78 -15.91 12.60
N THR A 188 15.01 -15.44 12.35
CA THR A 188 15.76 -14.64 13.32
C THR A 188 15.05 -13.32 13.66
N ILE A 189 14.46 -12.64 12.68
CA ILE A 189 13.66 -11.43 12.91
C ILE A 189 12.38 -11.71 13.71
N LEU A 190 11.77 -12.88 13.52
CA LEU A 190 10.61 -13.29 14.31
C LEU A 190 10.97 -13.69 15.75
N THR A 191 12.15 -14.30 15.95
CA THR A 191 12.70 -14.54 17.28
C THR A 191 13.03 -13.22 17.98
N ASP A 192 13.55 -12.24 17.25
CA ASP A 192 13.84 -10.90 17.78
C ASP A 192 12.58 -10.21 18.33
N TYR A 193 11.48 -10.30 17.59
CA TYR A 193 10.18 -9.82 18.07
C TYR A 193 9.78 -10.52 19.37
N SER A 194 9.95 -11.84 19.46
CA SER A 194 9.59 -12.61 20.66
C SER A 194 10.47 -12.25 21.86
N HIS A 195 11.78 -12.12 21.68
CA HIS A 195 12.72 -11.70 22.73
C HIS A 195 12.35 -10.31 23.28
N THR A 196 12.10 -9.35 22.40
CA THR A 196 11.79 -7.97 22.78
C THR A 196 10.48 -7.84 23.54
N VAL A 197 9.43 -8.57 23.12
CA VAL A 197 8.15 -8.62 23.84
C VAL A 197 8.34 -9.11 25.28
N VAL A 198 9.11 -10.20 25.46
CA VAL A 198 9.38 -10.75 26.80
C VAL A 198 10.18 -9.75 27.64
N ILE A 199 11.25 -9.15 27.08
CA ILE A 199 12.08 -8.19 27.80
C ILE A 199 11.26 -6.96 28.24
N TYR A 200 10.42 -6.40 27.37
CA TYR A 200 9.55 -5.28 27.75
C TYR A 200 8.55 -5.62 28.85
N ALA A 201 7.93 -6.80 28.78
CA ALA A 201 7.04 -7.25 29.83
C ALA A 201 7.76 -7.32 31.19
N MET A 202 9.03 -7.76 31.18
CA MET A 202 9.86 -7.84 32.37
C MET A 202 10.31 -6.44 32.85
N VAL A 203 10.69 -5.52 31.96
CA VAL A 203 11.01 -4.13 32.32
C VAL A 203 9.82 -3.46 33.00
N LEU A 204 8.61 -3.62 32.45
CA LEU A 204 7.38 -3.09 33.05
C LEU A 204 7.10 -3.73 34.42
N ALA A 205 7.25 -5.05 34.55
CA ALA A 205 7.10 -5.73 35.82
C ALA A 205 8.08 -5.17 36.88
N GLY A 206 9.35 -4.98 36.51
CA GLY A 206 10.36 -4.40 37.39
C GLY A 206 10.01 -2.99 37.88
N LEU A 207 9.49 -2.14 36.98
CA LEU A 207 9.02 -0.79 37.31
C LEU A 207 7.92 -0.82 38.38
N PHE A 208 6.89 -1.65 38.20
CA PHE A 208 5.82 -1.80 39.20
C PHE A 208 6.34 -2.39 40.51
N ILE A 209 7.24 -3.37 40.47
CA ILE A 209 7.80 -4.00 41.67
C ILE A 209 8.54 -2.96 42.52
N VAL A 210 9.47 -2.19 41.94
CA VAL A 210 10.28 -1.21 42.67
C VAL A 210 9.45 -0.04 43.17
N TYR A 211 8.60 0.54 42.31
CA TYR A 211 7.96 1.82 42.60
C TYR A 211 6.53 1.73 43.12
N THR A 212 5.90 0.55 43.18
CA THR A 212 4.49 0.45 43.59
C THR A 212 4.14 -0.73 44.50
N ARG A 213 4.91 -1.83 44.48
CA ARG A 213 4.48 -3.10 45.11
C ARG A 213 5.39 -3.62 46.22
N SER A 214 6.70 -3.43 46.12
CA SER A 214 7.65 -4.02 47.07
C SER A 214 7.44 -3.51 48.50
N ASP A 215 7.48 -4.40 49.49
CA ASP A 215 7.41 -4.03 50.90
C ASP A 215 8.68 -3.31 51.41
N VAL A 216 9.78 -3.37 50.64
CA VAL A 216 11.07 -2.74 50.98
C VAL A 216 11.16 -1.32 50.42
N LEU A 217 10.80 -1.13 49.14
CA LEU A 217 10.84 0.17 48.46
C LEU A 217 9.43 0.70 48.18
N GLY A 218 8.64 0.04 47.34
CA GLY A 218 7.18 0.20 47.22
C GLY A 218 6.62 1.56 46.77
N SER A 219 7.43 2.62 46.75
CA SER A 219 7.02 3.96 46.33
C SER A 219 8.23 4.80 45.87
N PRO A 220 8.06 5.74 44.94
CA PRO A 220 9.13 6.67 44.57
C PRO A 220 9.60 7.53 45.75
N ASP A 221 8.74 7.78 46.73
CA ASP A 221 9.07 8.55 47.93
C ASP A 221 10.12 7.85 48.80
N ILE A 222 9.90 6.56 49.07
CA ILE A 222 10.84 5.75 49.86
C ILE A 222 12.17 5.62 49.13
N VAL A 223 12.14 5.37 47.81
CA VAL A 223 13.35 5.30 46.99
C VAL A 223 14.13 6.62 47.05
N TYR A 224 13.44 7.76 46.93
CA TYR A 224 14.05 9.09 47.04
C TYR A 224 14.74 9.27 48.39
N ASP A 225 14.04 9.01 49.49
CA ASP A 225 14.56 9.23 50.84
C ASP A 225 15.76 8.35 51.16
N ARG A 226 15.71 7.09 50.70
CA ARG A 226 16.81 6.14 50.82
C ARG A 226 18.03 6.59 50.01
N LEU A 227 17.85 7.05 48.77
CA LEU A 227 18.96 7.55 47.95
C LEU A 227 19.61 8.80 48.55
N ARG A 228 18.81 9.72 49.11
CA ARG A 228 19.30 10.90 49.85
C ARG A 228 20.10 10.50 51.10
N ALA A 229 19.67 9.46 51.81
CA ALA A 229 20.40 8.93 52.95
C ALA A 229 21.71 8.25 52.52
N ALA A 230 21.66 7.43 51.46
CA ALA A 230 22.83 6.76 50.89
C ALA A 230 23.91 7.75 50.44
N ALA A 231 23.52 8.88 49.84
CA ALA A 231 24.47 9.91 49.38
C ALA A 231 25.24 10.57 50.53
N LYS A 232 24.66 10.64 51.74
CA LYS A 232 25.35 11.14 52.94
C LYS A 232 26.39 10.16 53.47
N ILE A 233 26.13 8.86 53.32
CA ILE A 233 26.99 7.79 53.82
C ILE A 233 28.14 7.52 52.85
N ALA A 234 27.82 7.45 51.56
CA ALA A 234 28.78 7.20 50.50
C ALA A 234 28.52 8.20 49.36
N PRO A 235 29.06 9.43 49.42
CA PRO A 235 28.88 10.41 48.33
C PRO A 235 29.66 9.98 47.08
N VAL A 236 29.13 10.31 45.90
CA VAL A 236 29.79 10.04 44.61
C VAL A 236 30.71 11.21 44.23
N PRO A 237 32.04 11.01 44.10
CA PRO A 237 32.94 12.05 43.65
C PRO A 237 32.55 12.58 42.26
N GLY A 238 32.66 13.90 42.04
CA GLY A 238 32.28 14.52 40.77
C GLY A 238 30.78 14.72 40.56
N ASN A 239 29.92 14.20 41.44
CA ASN A 239 28.48 14.49 41.42
C ASN A 239 28.13 15.77 42.19
N ALA A 240 27.10 16.52 41.75
CA ALA A 240 26.62 17.69 42.48
C ALA A 240 26.16 17.30 43.90
N GLY A 241 26.86 17.83 44.92
CA GLY A 241 26.61 17.50 46.33
C GLY A 241 26.90 16.05 46.71
N GLY A 242 27.59 15.27 45.85
CA GLY A 242 27.80 13.83 46.06
C GLY A 242 26.55 12.96 45.83
N GLU A 243 25.51 13.51 45.21
CA GLU A 243 24.18 12.90 45.11
C GLU A 243 24.02 11.95 43.91
N TYR A 244 23.14 10.95 44.04
CA TYR A 244 22.77 10.05 42.93
C TYR A 244 21.72 10.64 41.99
N LEU A 245 20.95 11.61 42.48
CA LEU A 245 19.81 12.19 41.76
C LEU A 245 20.22 13.52 41.14
N THR A 246 21.21 13.48 40.26
CA THR A 246 21.67 14.65 39.51
C THR A 246 22.19 14.23 38.14
N MET A 247 22.04 15.12 37.16
CA MET A 247 22.70 14.97 35.86
C MET A 247 24.14 15.45 35.89
N HIS A 248 24.54 16.26 36.88
CA HIS A 248 25.93 16.69 37.06
C HIS A 248 26.76 15.55 37.63
N SER A 249 27.35 14.74 36.75
CA SER A 249 28.26 13.64 37.06
C SER A 249 29.39 13.64 36.04
N GLN A 250 30.63 13.88 36.50
CA GLN A 250 31.79 13.92 35.60
C GLN A 250 32.03 12.57 34.93
N ASP A 251 32.00 11.49 35.71
CA ASP A 251 32.18 10.13 35.19
C ASP A 251 31.02 9.71 34.29
N GLY A 252 29.77 10.06 34.66
CA GLY A 252 28.60 9.79 33.81
C GLY A 252 28.70 10.44 32.43
N VAL A 253 29.13 11.71 32.37
CA VAL A 253 29.34 12.41 31.08
C VAL A 253 30.54 11.82 30.33
N LEU A 254 31.66 11.56 31.00
CA LEU A 254 32.86 11.01 30.39
C LEU A 254 32.58 9.67 29.71
N LEU A 255 31.84 8.80 30.40
CA LEU A 255 31.41 7.51 29.85
C LEU A 255 30.40 7.67 28.70
N GLY A 256 29.51 8.68 28.78
CA GLY A 256 28.67 9.08 27.66
C GLY A 256 29.47 9.47 26.42
N VAL A 257 30.53 10.27 26.59
CA VAL A 257 31.46 10.63 25.51
C VAL A 257 32.17 9.40 24.94
N VAL A 258 32.60 8.46 25.77
CA VAL A 258 33.19 7.19 25.30
C VAL A 258 32.19 6.44 24.41
N PHE A 259 30.92 6.34 24.82
CA PHE A 259 29.88 5.70 24.01
C PHE A 259 29.54 6.48 22.73
N TRP A 260 29.63 7.80 22.73
CA TRP A 260 29.48 8.60 21.51
C TRP A 260 30.67 8.41 20.55
N CYS A 261 31.89 8.32 21.07
CA CYS A 261 33.05 8.00 20.25
C CYS A 261 33.02 6.55 19.73
N ALA A 262 32.36 5.64 20.47
CA ALA A 262 32.14 4.26 20.03
C ALA A 262 31.12 4.14 18.88
N VAL A 263 30.41 5.23 18.50
CA VAL A 263 29.47 5.26 17.35
C VAL A 263 30.08 4.75 16.06
N PHE A 264 31.39 4.91 15.88
CA PHE A 264 32.07 4.48 14.66
C PHE A 264 32.23 2.96 14.58
N GLY A 265 32.09 2.23 15.69
CA GLY A 265 32.01 0.78 15.68
C GLY A 265 30.85 0.23 14.84
N THR A 266 29.76 1.00 14.66
CA THR A 266 28.64 0.60 13.81
C THR A 266 28.98 0.62 12.31
N THR A 267 30.08 1.26 11.90
CA THR A 267 30.48 1.32 10.47
C THR A 267 31.07 0.01 9.96
N ILE A 268 31.44 -0.89 10.86
CA ILE A 268 32.01 -2.21 10.56
C ILE A 268 31.13 -3.34 11.10
N ASP A 269 30.02 -2.99 11.76
CA ASP A 269 29.11 -3.94 12.36
C ASP A 269 28.18 -4.53 11.30
N VAL A 270 28.48 -5.76 10.91
CA VAL A 270 27.71 -6.49 9.91
C VAL A 270 26.28 -6.78 10.38
N GLN A 271 26.02 -6.86 11.69
CA GLN A 271 24.70 -7.20 12.22
C GLN A 271 23.66 -6.15 11.84
N LEU A 272 24.02 -4.88 11.95
CA LEU A 272 23.13 -3.77 11.66
C LEU A 272 22.84 -3.64 10.17
N PHE A 273 23.86 -3.81 9.33
CA PHE A 273 23.69 -3.77 7.89
C PHE A 273 22.82 -4.93 7.40
N GLN A 274 22.93 -6.12 8.02
CA GLN A 274 22.10 -7.25 7.64
C GLN A 274 20.61 -6.98 7.86
N LYS A 275 20.22 -6.35 8.98
CA LYS A 275 18.82 -5.97 9.22
C LYS A 275 18.33 -4.92 8.22
N ALA A 276 19.18 -3.97 7.86
CA ALA A 276 18.86 -2.97 6.82
C ALA A 276 18.64 -3.62 5.45
N ILE A 277 19.47 -4.60 5.08
CA ILE A 277 19.34 -5.36 3.84
C ILE A 277 17.99 -6.09 3.81
N THR A 278 17.55 -6.69 4.92
CA THR A 278 16.27 -7.42 4.97
C THR A 278 15.01 -6.56 4.96
N ALA A 279 15.13 -5.28 5.35
CA ALA A 279 13.98 -4.38 5.41
C ALA A 279 13.37 -4.20 4.02
N ASP A 280 12.11 -3.76 3.96
CA ASP A 280 11.55 -3.10 2.78
C ASP A 280 12.15 -1.67 2.63
N PRO A 281 12.38 -1.13 1.41
CA PRO A 281 12.91 0.22 1.24
C PRO A 281 12.16 1.30 2.03
N SER A 282 10.82 1.25 2.02
CA SER A 282 9.97 2.21 2.75
C SER A 282 10.01 2.01 4.27
N ALA A 283 10.28 0.78 4.72
CA ALA A 283 10.36 0.42 6.14
C ALA A 283 11.68 0.79 6.81
N THR A 284 12.72 1.09 6.03
CA THR A 284 14.09 1.22 6.54
C THR A 284 14.23 2.43 7.48
N LEU A 285 13.80 3.62 7.06
CA LEU A 285 13.85 4.81 7.91
C LEU A 285 13.00 4.70 9.19
N PRO A 286 11.67 4.48 9.09
CA PRO A 286 10.84 4.44 10.29
C PRO A 286 11.21 3.29 11.22
N GLY A 287 11.66 2.14 10.68
CA GLY A 287 12.10 0.99 11.45
C GLY A 287 13.26 1.32 12.39
N TYR A 288 14.33 1.96 11.89
CA TYR A 288 15.48 2.32 12.73
C TYR A 288 15.19 3.47 13.69
N MET A 289 14.36 4.46 13.31
CA MET A 289 13.99 5.56 14.21
C MET A 289 13.14 5.08 15.39
N ILE A 290 12.10 4.30 15.10
CA ILE A 290 11.23 3.71 16.12
C ILE A 290 12.03 2.72 16.96
N GLY A 291 12.85 1.89 16.31
CA GLY A 291 13.74 0.93 16.97
C GLY A 291 14.70 1.62 17.95
N GLY A 292 15.38 2.69 17.54
CA GLY A 292 16.30 3.44 18.41
C GLY A 292 15.59 4.09 19.61
N LEU A 293 14.48 4.80 19.36
CA LEU A 293 13.69 5.44 20.43
C LEU A 293 13.11 4.43 21.43
N SER A 294 12.72 3.27 20.93
CA SER A 294 12.23 2.17 21.77
C SER A 294 13.41 1.56 22.54
N TRP A 295 14.52 1.25 21.86
CA TRP A 295 15.68 0.63 22.49
C TRP A 295 16.20 1.43 23.68
N PHE A 296 16.30 2.77 23.56
CA PHE A 296 16.68 3.66 24.67
C PHE A 296 15.97 3.32 25.98
N SER A 297 14.68 3.00 25.89
CA SER A 297 13.84 2.75 27.05
C SER A 297 14.27 1.51 27.85
N ILE A 298 14.87 0.50 27.23
CA ILE A 298 15.29 -0.72 27.94
C ILE A 298 16.40 -0.42 28.95
N PRO A 299 17.62 0.01 28.54
CA PRO A 299 18.68 0.32 29.49
C PRO A 299 18.30 1.50 30.39
N PHE A 300 17.63 2.54 29.86
CA PHE A 300 17.25 3.71 30.67
C PHE A 300 16.28 3.34 31.80
N CYS A 301 15.19 2.65 31.47
CA CYS A 301 14.15 2.33 32.45
C CYS A 301 14.64 1.26 33.43
N LEU A 302 15.31 0.21 32.92
CA LEU A 302 15.81 -0.86 33.76
C LEU A 302 16.90 -0.36 34.72
N ALA A 303 17.85 0.46 34.24
CA ALA A 303 18.91 1.00 35.08
C ALA A 303 18.39 2.00 36.12
N THR A 304 17.51 2.91 35.72
CA THR A 304 16.84 3.85 36.64
C THR A 304 16.02 3.11 37.70
N THR A 305 15.53 1.91 37.39
CA THR A 305 14.75 1.08 38.30
C THR A 305 15.65 0.26 39.22
N PHE A 306 16.38 -0.72 38.69
CA PHE A 306 17.14 -1.68 39.49
C PHE A 306 18.51 -1.16 39.92
N GLY A 307 19.15 -0.27 39.15
CA GLY A 307 20.41 0.37 39.56
C GLY A 307 20.22 1.31 40.75
N LEU A 308 19.18 2.15 40.70
CA LEU A 308 18.81 2.99 41.85
C LEU A 308 18.28 2.16 43.02
N ALA A 309 17.48 1.11 42.77
CA ALA A 309 17.03 0.22 43.84
C ALA A 309 18.21 -0.46 44.54
N ALA A 310 19.20 -0.97 43.78
CA ALA A 310 20.42 -1.56 44.32
C ALA A 310 21.14 -0.59 45.27
N ARG A 311 21.18 0.70 44.91
CA ARG A 311 21.84 1.74 45.72
C ARG A 311 21.00 2.13 46.95
N ALA A 312 19.70 2.30 46.77
CA ALA A 312 18.76 2.66 47.83
C ALA A 312 18.67 1.60 48.94
N MET A 313 18.90 0.33 48.59
CA MET A 313 18.84 -0.78 49.54
C MET A 313 20.18 -1.16 50.16
N GLN A 314 21.30 -0.52 49.81
CA GLN A 314 22.59 -0.83 50.45
C GLN A 314 22.52 -0.63 51.97
N GLY A 315 22.96 -1.65 52.72
CA GLY A 315 22.90 -1.67 54.18
C GLY A 315 21.59 -2.21 54.76
N LEU A 316 20.63 -2.64 53.93
CA LEU A 316 19.45 -3.38 54.37
C LEU A 316 19.74 -4.88 54.51
N PRO A 317 19.09 -5.60 55.45
CA PRO A 317 19.25 -7.05 55.61
C PRO A 317 18.95 -7.86 54.34
N GLU A 318 18.02 -7.38 53.52
CA GLU A 318 17.57 -8.04 52.29
C GLU A 318 18.55 -7.89 51.12
N MET A 319 19.47 -6.91 51.19
CA MET A 319 20.35 -6.54 50.08
C MET A 319 21.80 -7.01 50.33
N HIS A 320 22.34 -7.74 49.35
CA HIS A 320 23.76 -8.09 49.36
C HIS A 320 24.64 -6.83 49.25
N THR A 321 25.67 -6.76 50.11
CA THR A 321 26.66 -5.68 50.06
C THR A 321 27.50 -5.82 48.79
N ILE A 322 27.31 -4.88 47.87
CA ILE A 322 27.98 -4.91 46.57
C ILE A 322 29.46 -4.57 46.76
N THR A 323 30.34 -5.51 46.45
CA THR A 323 31.80 -5.33 46.45
C THR A 323 32.31 -4.77 45.11
N SER A 324 33.56 -4.28 45.06
CA SER A 324 34.18 -3.86 43.79
C SER A 324 34.23 -4.99 42.75
N ARG A 325 34.32 -6.25 43.21
CA ARG A 325 34.23 -7.41 42.32
C ARG A 325 32.82 -7.55 41.74
N ASP A 326 31.79 -7.39 42.57
CA ASP A 326 30.40 -7.45 42.12
C ASP A 326 30.07 -6.35 41.11
N ILE A 327 30.61 -5.14 41.31
CA ILE A 327 30.51 -4.02 40.36
C ILE A 327 31.17 -4.40 39.04
N SER A 328 32.41 -4.91 39.06
CA SER A 328 33.11 -5.32 37.83
C SER A 328 32.40 -6.44 37.06
N GLN A 329 31.54 -7.21 37.73
CA GLN A 329 30.74 -8.29 37.16
C GLN A 329 29.32 -7.86 36.77
N GLY A 330 28.95 -6.61 37.01
CA GLY A 330 27.64 -6.06 36.65
C GLY A 330 26.47 -6.53 37.53
N LEU A 331 26.74 -6.96 38.77
CA LEU A 331 25.77 -7.70 39.59
C LEU A 331 24.78 -6.82 40.37
N ALA A 332 24.78 -5.49 40.15
CA ALA A 332 23.86 -4.57 40.83
C ALA A 332 22.38 -4.90 40.58
N LEU A 333 22.01 -5.15 39.31
CA LEU A 333 20.64 -5.54 38.95
C LEU A 333 20.25 -6.91 39.52
N PRO A 334 21.05 -7.99 39.35
CA PRO A 334 20.77 -9.29 39.96
C PRO A 334 20.48 -9.25 41.46
N TYR A 335 21.31 -8.54 42.23
CA TYR A 335 21.13 -8.46 43.68
C TYR A 335 19.93 -7.59 44.08
N ALA A 336 19.66 -6.49 43.37
CA ALA A 336 18.46 -5.70 43.63
C ALA A 336 17.18 -6.49 43.34
N ALA A 337 17.14 -7.21 42.22
CA ALA A 337 16.00 -8.06 41.87
C ALA A 337 15.78 -9.16 42.92
N GLN A 338 16.86 -9.80 43.39
CA GLN A 338 16.80 -10.79 44.46
C GLN A 338 16.32 -10.20 45.79
N ALA A 339 16.83 -9.04 46.20
CA ALA A 339 16.40 -8.37 47.44
C ALA A 339 14.90 -8.05 47.43
N LEU A 340 14.34 -7.70 46.26
CA LEU A 340 12.95 -7.30 46.12
C LEU A 340 11.98 -8.46 45.93
N MET A 341 12.43 -9.58 45.34
CA MET A 341 11.55 -10.68 44.89
C MET A 341 12.02 -12.08 45.37
N GLY A 342 13.02 -12.15 46.22
CA GLY A 342 13.64 -13.40 46.68
C GLY A 342 14.24 -14.21 45.52
N THR A 343 14.12 -15.54 45.60
CA THR A 343 14.61 -16.47 44.55
C THR A 343 13.93 -16.22 43.19
N GLY A 344 12.68 -15.75 43.19
CA GLY A 344 11.97 -15.34 41.97
C GLY A 344 12.66 -14.19 41.24
N GLY A 345 13.33 -13.30 41.97
CA GLY A 345 14.13 -12.22 41.38
C GLY A 345 15.37 -12.71 40.66
N ALA A 346 16.04 -13.73 41.18
CA ALA A 346 17.17 -14.35 40.49
C ALA A 346 16.71 -15.05 39.19
N VAL A 347 15.58 -15.76 39.21
CA VAL A 347 14.99 -16.37 38.00
C VAL A 347 14.59 -15.31 36.98
N PHE A 348 13.96 -14.22 37.44
CA PHE A 348 13.62 -13.06 36.60
C PHE A 348 14.86 -12.54 35.85
N VAL A 349 15.99 -12.35 36.54
CA VAL A 349 17.20 -11.84 35.88
C VAL A 349 17.80 -12.87 34.93
N LEU A 350 17.85 -14.16 35.32
CA LEU A 350 18.37 -15.22 34.43
C LEU A 350 17.56 -15.35 33.14
N LEU A 351 16.23 -15.24 33.20
CA LEU A 351 15.38 -15.25 32.01
C LEU A 351 15.62 -14.02 31.13
N MET A 352 15.79 -12.84 31.73
CA MET A 352 16.07 -11.61 30.98
C MET A 352 17.44 -11.68 30.28
N ILE A 353 18.47 -12.19 30.97
CA ILE A 353 19.80 -12.41 30.40
C ILE A 353 19.75 -13.48 29.32
N PHE A 354 19.00 -14.57 29.53
CA PHE A 354 18.78 -15.58 28.50
C PHE A 354 18.21 -14.95 27.23
N MET A 355 17.12 -14.19 27.32
CA MET A 355 16.51 -13.48 26.18
C MET A 355 17.51 -12.57 25.46
N ALA A 356 18.28 -11.80 26.21
CA ALA A 356 19.25 -10.86 25.66
C ALA A 356 20.44 -11.57 24.97
N CYS A 357 20.91 -12.68 25.55
CA CYS A 357 22.00 -13.46 24.98
C CYS A 357 21.58 -14.19 23.70
N THR A 358 20.40 -14.82 23.69
CA THR A 358 19.90 -15.51 22.50
C THR A 358 19.57 -14.53 21.38
N ALA A 359 19.03 -13.34 21.72
CA ALA A 359 18.82 -12.24 20.77
C ALA A 359 20.12 -11.82 20.08
N GLY A 360 21.12 -11.37 20.85
CA GLY A 360 22.39 -10.88 20.31
C GLY A 360 23.14 -11.95 19.50
N PHE A 361 23.20 -13.19 20.02
CA PHE A 361 23.91 -14.26 19.33
C PHE A 361 23.23 -14.65 18.01
N SER A 362 21.89 -14.61 17.95
CA SER A 362 21.15 -14.93 16.73
C SER A 362 21.37 -13.93 15.60
N ALA A 363 21.58 -12.65 15.92
CA ALA A 363 21.94 -11.64 14.95
C ALA A 363 23.39 -11.83 14.46
N ASP A 364 24.32 -12.12 15.38
CA ASP A 364 25.74 -12.32 15.05
C ASP A 364 25.97 -13.47 14.08
N ILE A 365 25.41 -14.65 14.40
CA ILE A 365 25.64 -15.88 13.62
C ILE A 365 25.16 -15.77 12.17
N VAL A 366 24.01 -15.12 11.93
CA VAL A 366 23.46 -14.93 10.58
C VAL A 366 24.32 -13.97 9.77
N SER A 367 24.76 -12.87 10.39
CA SER A 367 25.56 -11.86 9.71
C SER A 367 26.97 -12.35 9.36
N VAL A 368 27.62 -13.11 10.24
CA VAL A 368 28.94 -13.70 9.93
C VAL A 368 28.81 -14.84 8.92
N ALA A 369 27.73 -15.61 8.97
CA ALA A 369 27.44 -16.59 7.91
C ALA A 369 27.28 -15.91 6.55
N ALA A 370 26.74 -14.69 6.48
CA ALA A 370 26.64 -13.90 5.26
C ALA A 370 28.01 -13.50 4.73
N VAL A 371 28.87 -12.99 5.61
CA VAL A 371 30.25 -12.64 5.26
C VAL A 371 31.01 -13.84 4.70
N PHE A 372 30.95 -14.99 5.38
CA PHE A 372 31.62 -16.18 4.87
C PHE A 372 31.05 -16.62 3.51
N THR A 373 29.72 -16.62 3.36
CA THR A 373 29.06 -17.13 2.16
C THR A 373 29.34 -16.25 0.94
N TYR A 374 29.16 -14.94 1.05
CA TYR A 374 29.22 -14.03 -0.09
C TYR A 374 30.60 -13.37 -0.24
N ASP A 375 31.22 -12.96 0.86
CA ASP A 375 32.48 -12.18 0.83
C ASP A 375 33.74 -13.05 0.84
N VAL A 376 33.64 -14.32 1.22
CA VAL A 376 34.75 -15.27 1.19
C VAL A 376 34.54 -16.35 0.14
N TYR A 377 33.50 -17.18 0.30
CA TYR A 377 33.27 -18.31 -0.58
C TYR A 377 32.83 -17.85 -1.98
N GLY A 378 31.74 -17.08 -2.08
CA GLY A 378 31.24 -16.50 -3.32
C GLY A 378 32.20 -15.50 -3.94
N ALA A 379 33.01 -14.79 -3.15
CA ALA A 379 33.94 -13.82 -3.73
C ALA A 379 35.22 -14.43 -4.31
N TYR A 380 35.78 -15.45 -3.65
CA TYR A 380 37.16 -15.90 -3.90
C TYR A 380 37.33 -17.41 -4.10
N ILE A 381 36.42 -18.25 -3.60
CA ILE A 381 36.54 -19.71 -3.70
C ILE A 381 35.76 -20.23 -4.91
N ASN A 382 34.51 -19.81 -5.05
CA ASN A 382 33.65 -20.21 -6.15
C ASN A 382 32.74 -19.06 -6.60
N PRO A 383 33.24 -18.14 -7.45
CA PRO A 383 32.49 -16.97 -7.91
C PRO A 383 31.28 -17.25 -8.80
N THR A 384 31.17 -18.47 -9.32
CA THR A 384 30.04 -18.92 -10.13
C THR A 384 29.15 -19.90 -9.36
N ALA A 385 29.23 -19.89 -8.02
CA ALA A 385 28.39 -20.72 -7.17
C ALA A 385 26.91 -20.40 -7.39
N SER A 386 26.12 -21.44 -7.64
CA SER A 386 24.67 -21.36 -7.67
C SER A 386 24.11 -21.13 -6.26
N GLY A 387 22.89 -20.60 -6.17
CA GLY A 387 22.20 -20.28 -4.93
C GLY A 387 22.05 -21.49 -4.01
N GLY A 388 21.77 -22.68 -4.55
CA GLY A 388 21.73 -23.94 -3.78
C GLY A 388 23.07 -24.34 -3.18
N LYS A 389 24.20 -23.99 -3.80
CA LYS A 389 25.54 -24.17 -3.21
C LYS A 389 25.83 -23.10 -2.16
N LEU A 390 25.46 -21.85 -2.41
CA LEU A 390 25.60 -20.76 -1.44
C LEU A 390 24.81 -21.05 -0.15
N LEU A 391 23.57 -21.53 -0.26
CA LEU A 391 22.75 -21.94 0.87
C LEU A 391 23.42 -23.05 1.72
N LYS A 392 24.02 -24.06 1.08
CA LYS A 392 24.78 -25.10 1.80
C LYS A 392 25.99 -24.51 2.52
N MET A 393 26.67 -23.55 1.91
CA MET A 393 27.79 -22.85 2.54
C MET A 393 27.32 -21.97 3.69
N SER A 394 26.13 -21.35 3.61
CA SER A 394 25.54 -20.61 4.72
C SER A 394 25.24 -21.52 5.91
N HIS A 395 24.65 -22.69 5.69
CA HIS A 395 24.45 -23.68 6.76
C HIS A 395 25.78 -24.15 7.38
N LEU A 396 26.79 -24.41 6.55
CA LEU A 396 28.11 -24.78 7.03
C LEU A 396 28.76 -23.63 7.84
N ALA A 397 28.62 -22.39 7.38
CA ALA A 397 29.14 -21.21 8.04
C ALA A 397 28.50 -20.99 9.42
N VAL A 398 27.17 -21.17 9.53
CA VAL A 398 26.46 -21.12 10.81
C VAL A 398 27.05 -22.13 11.80
N VAL A 399 27.30 -23.37 11.38
CA VAL A 399 27.91 -24.40 12.25
C VAL A 399 29.36 -24.07 12.60
N ILE A 400 30.18 -23.73 11.61
CA ILE A 400 31.61 -23.41 11.80
C ILE A 400 31.78 -22.18 12.70
N TRP A 401 31.04 -21.11 12.44
CA TRP A 401 31.08 -19.89 13.25
C TRP A 401 30.62 -20.16 14.67
N SER A 402 29.58 -20.97 14.87
CA SER A 402 29.16 -21.37 16.23
C SER A 402 30.30 -22.05 16.98
N VAL A 403 30.93 -23.05 16.39
CA VAL A 403 32.03 -23.77 17.05
C VAL A 403 33.23 -22.86 17.28
N LEU A 404 33.62 -22.05 16.30
CA LEU A 404 34.77 -21.15 16.39
C LEU A 404 34.55 -20.03 17.40
N SER A 405 33.40 -19.35 17.36
CA SER A 405 33.06 -18.27 18.30
C SER A 405 33.03 -18.81 19.72
N ILE A 406 32.38 -19.94 19.97
CA ILE A 406 32.31 -20.57 21.30
C ILE A 406 33.71 -20.99 21.79
N ALA A 407 34.52 -21.62 20.93
CA ALA A 407 35.88 -22.07 21.28
C ALA A 407 36.84 -20.90 21.56
N THR A 408 36.81 -19.84 20.74
CA THR A 408 37.67 -18.65 20.90
C THR A 408 37.26 -17.80 22.10
N THR A 409 35.95 -17.68 22.34
CA THR A 409 35.36 -16.92 23.43
C THR A 409 35.68 -17.48 24.81
N SER A 410 35.93 -18.79 24.90
CA SER A 410 36.26 -19.45 26.17
C SER A 410 37.61 -19.05 26.79
N ASN A 411 38.45 -18.24 26.13
CA ASN A 411 39.86 -18.05 26.53
C ASN A 411 40.41 -16.62 26.68
N ILE A 412 39.67 -15.50 26.52
CA ILE A 412 40.36 -14.18 26.45
C ILE A 412 39.57 -13.00 27.06
N ILE A 413 40.12 -12.40 28.13
CA ILE A 413 39.66 -11.14 28.77
C ILE A 413 40.49 -9.90 28.33
N PRO A 414 41.81 -9.97 28.06
CA PRO A 414 42.60 -8.78 27.70
C PRO A 414 42.35 -8.19 26.29
N LEU A 415 41.71 -8.94 25.37
CA LEU A 415 41.47 -8.49 23.99
C LEU A 415 40.42 -7.36 23.90
N ILE A 416 39.51 -7.27 24.88
CA ILE A 416 38.37 -6.35 24.87
C ILE A 416 38.83 -4.89 24.99
N ILE A 417 39.88 -4.62 25.78
CA ILE A 417 40.41 -3.26 26.01
C ILE A 417 41.29 -2.80 24.82
N GLY A 418 42.09 -3.70 24.23
CA GLY A 418 42.94 -3.38 23.08
C GLY A 418 42.14 -3.04 21.80
N ASN A 419 41.00 -3.70 21.60
CA ASN A 419 40.18 -3.49 20.41
C ASN A 419 39.32 -2.22 20.47
N GLY A 420 38.90 -1.79 21.66
CA GLY A 420 38.21 -0.51 21.85
C GLY A 420 39.05 0.71 21.43
N VAL A 421 40.37 0.65 21.64
CA VAL A 421 41.31 1.71 21.24
C VAL A 421 41.56 1.71 19.72
N SER A 422 41.59 0.53 19.08
CA SER A 422 41.77 0.41 17.62
C SER A 422 40.59 0.97 16.83
N LEU A 423 39.36 0.82 17.33
CA LEU A 423 38.12 1.30 16.69
C LEU A 423 38.01 2.83 16.61
N ILE A 424 38.53 3.53 17.62
CA ILE A 424 38.47 5.00 17.68
C ILE A 424 39.54 5.63 16.76
N LEU A 425 40.70 4.99 16.62
CA LEU A 425 41.78 5.47 15.75
C LEU A 425 41.36 5.47 14.27
N GLY A 426 40.59 4.47 13.82
CA GLY A 426 40.13 4.37 12.43
C GLY A 426 39.33 5.57 11.93
N ALA A 427 38.47 6.15 12.77
CA ALA A 427 37.67 7.33 12.43
C ALA A 427 38.52 8.62 12.37
N LEU A 428 39.42 8.80 13.34
CA LEU A 428 40.38 9.90 13.33
C LEU A 428 41.27 9.85 12.08
N TYR A 429 41.79 8.67 11.74
CA TYR A 429 42.55 8.46 10.51
C TYR A 429 41.68 8.69 9.27
N SER A 430 40.45 8.17 9.19
CA SER A 430 39.58 8.36 8.02
C SER A 430 39.24 9.84 7.80
N ILE A 431 38.89 10.58 8.86
CA ILE A 431 38.59 12.01 8.77
C ILE A 431 39.84 12.79 8.36
N ILE A 432 40.97 12.54 9.01
CA ILE A 432 42.25 13.18 8.68
C ILE A 432 42.64 12.87 7.23
N CYS A 433 42.55 11.62 6.80
CA CYS A 433 42.86 11.20 5.43
C CYS A 433 41.89 11.80 4.40
N THR A 434 40.58 11.85 4.67
CA THR A 434 39.61 12.47 3.76
C THR A 434 39.85 13.97 3.60
N PHE A 435 40.19 14.68 4.68
CA PHE A 435 40.55 16.11 4.58
C PHE A 435 41.95 16.35 4.01
N ALA A 436 42.91 15.45 4.25
CA ALA A 436 44.28 15.58 3.76
C ALA A 436 44.45 15.18 2.29
N PHE A 437 43.69 14.20 1.81
CA PHE A 437 43.81 13.65 0.44
C PHE A 437 42.62 13.99 -0.47
N GLY A 438 41.57 14.63 0.05
CA GLY A 438 40.36 14.98 -0.69
C GLY A 438 39.36 13.84 -0.83
N ALA A 439 38.14 14.17 -1.27
CA ALA A 439 37.12 13.18 -1.59
C ALA A 439 37.46 12.49 -2.93
N ASP A 440 37.43 11.16 -2.94
CA ASP A 440 37.73 10.34 -4.11
C ASP A 440 36.53 10.27 -5.07
N ASP A 441 36.79 10.29 -6.39
CA ASP A 441 35.79 10.36 -7.47
C ASP A 441 35.32 8.96 -7.90
N PHE A 442 34.77 8.21 -6.96
CA PHE A 442 34.29 6.85 -7.20
C PHE A 442 32.92 6.84 -7.91
N ASP A 443 32.81 6.12 -9.02
CA ASP A 443 31.53 5.90 -9.70
C ASP A 443 30.66 4.88 -8.93
N TRP A 444 29.63 5.41 -8.28
CA TRP A 444 28.71 4.63 -7.45
C TRP A 444 27.71 3.79 -8.25
N ASN A 445 27.54 4.02 -9.56
CA ASN A 445 26.65 3.19 -10.38
C ASN A 445 27.20 1.77 -10.55
N ARG A 446 28.52 1.60 -10.45
CA ARG A 446 29.18 0.29 -10.49
C ARG A 446 28.60 -0.71 -9.49
N LEU A 447 28.13 -0.23 -8.34
CA LEU A 447 27.54 -1.08 -7.31
C LEU A 447 26.19 -1.67 -7.73
N LYS A 448 25.40 -0.95 -8.53
CA LYS A 448 24.12 -1.43 -9.06
C LYS A 448 24.31 -2.43 -10.19
N THR A 449 25.45 -2.38 -10.88
CA THR A 449 25.75 -3.23 -12.04
C THR A 449 26.62 -4.44 -11.72
N GLU A 450 27.51 -4.35 -10.72
CA GLU A 450 28.48 -5.40 -10.38
C GLU A 450 28.04 -6.29 -9.19
N ILE A 451 27.05 -5.87 -8.40
CA ILE A 451 26.46 -6.69 -7.33
C ILE A 451 25.18 -7.33 -7.86
N HIS A 452 25.17 -8.66 -7.93
CA HIS A 452 24.05 -9.45 -8.46
C HIS A 452 23.35 -10.23 -7.36
N VAL A 453 22.03 -10.39 -7.50
CA VAL A 453 21.21 -11.31 -6.71
C VAL A 453 21.70 -12.75 -6.92
N ALA A 454 21.66 -13.58 -5.88
CA ALA A 454 22.08 -14.98 -6.00
C ALA A 454 21.16 -15.74 -6.96
N ASP A 455 21.73 -16.55 -7.85
CA ASP A 455 20.97 -17.37 -8.80
C ASP A 455 20.44 -18.64 -8.10
N ASP A 456 19.23 -18.57 -7.54
CA ASP A 456 18.57 -19.68 -6.84
C ASP A 456 17.90 -20.71 -7.80
N SER A 457 18.22 -20.71 -9.10
CA SER A 457 17.61 -21.62 -10.08
C SER A 457 17.83 -23.12 -9.83
N ASP A 458 18.85 -23.49 -9.05
CA ASP A 458 19.14 -24.88 -8.67
C ASP A 458 18.51 -25.30 -7.32
N VAL A 459 17.76 -24.41 -6.67
CA VAL A 459 17.09 -24.69 -5.38
C VAL A 459 15.79 -25.47 -5.60
N LYS A 460 15.73 -26.67 -5.02
CA LYS A 460 14.53 -27.54 -5.11
C LYS A 460 13.32 -26.89 -4.42
N GLY A 461 12.24 -26.75 -5.18
CA GLY A 461 10.94 -26.27 -4.68
C GLY A 461 10.53 -24.89 -5.21
N LEU A 462 11.47 -24.12 -5.79
CA LEU A 462 11.16 -22.85 -6.46
C LEU A 462 10.55 -23.11 -7.85
N THR A 463 9.54 -22.32 -8.22
CA THR A 463 8.95 -22.33 -9.58
C THR A 463 9.76 -21.47 -10.55
N SER A 464 9.62 -21.71 -11.85
CA SER A 464 10.27 -20.91 -12.90
C SER A 464 9.88 -19.43 -12.83
N GLU A 465 8.64 -19.12 -12.42
CA GLU A 465 8.14 -17.75 -12.21
C GLU A 465 8.85 -17.06 -11.03
N GLN A 466 9.03 -17.76 -9.91
CA GLN A 466 9.75 -17.25 -8.73
C GLN A 466 11.22 -16.94 -9.05
N ILE A 467 11.87 -17.79 -9.86
CA ILE A 467 13.26 -17.61 -10.32
C ILE A 467 13.36 -16.42 -11.30
N ALA A 468 12.38 -16.22 -12.18
CA ALA A 468 12.34 -15.10 -13.12
C ALA A 468 12.13 -13.75 -12.42
N GLN A 469 11.30 -13.72 -11.35
CA GLN A 469 11.07 -12.53 -10.53
C GLN A 469 12.36 -12.08 -9.82
N GLU A 470 13.16 -13.03 -9.29
CA GLU A 470 14.45 -12.78 -8.63
C GLU A 470 15.53 -12.24 -9.60
N LYS A 471 15.46 -12.60 -10.88
CA LYS A 471 16.43 -12.18 -11.93
C LYS A 471 16.06 -10.88 -12.65
N SER A 472 14.90 -10.29 -12.38
CA SER A 472 14.47 -9.03 -13.01
C SER A 472 15.40 -7.86 -12.61
N HIS A 473 15.86 -7.08 -13.60
CA HIS A 473 17.06 -6.23 -13.51
C HIS A 473 16.87 -4.88 -12.75
N GLU A 474 15.69 -4.63 -12.15
CA GLU A 474 15.40 -3.43 -11.35
C GLU A 474 14.97 -3.80 -9.91
N LEU A 475 15.96 -3.91 -9.02
CA LEU A 475 15.73 -4.16 -7.58
C LEU A 475 15.11 -2.98 -6.82
N LEU A 476 15.17 -1.78 -7.40
CA LEU A 476 14.51 -0.57 -6.88
C LEU A 476 13.77 0.09 -8.02
N THR A 477 12.49 0.39 -7.79
CA THR A 477 11.76 1.27 -8.70
C THR A 477 12.32 2.70 -8.61
N PRO A 478 12.17 3.54 -9.65
CA PRO A 478 12.56 4.95 -9.60
C PRO A 478 11.91 5.73 -8.45
N GLU A 479 10.71 5.31 -8.02
CA GLU A 479 10.00 5.83 -6.85
C GLU A 479 10.72 5.42 -5.54
N GLN A 480 11.07 4.14 -5.38
CA GLN A 480 11.80 3.67 -4.20
C GLN A 480 13.20 4.30 -4.09
N ASP A 481 13.92 4.52 -5.20
CA ASP A 481 15.22 5.24 -5.18
C ASP A 481 15.04 6.70 -4.76
N ARG A 482 13.99 7.38 -5.25
CA ARG A 482 13.62 8.75 -4.84
C ARG A 482 13.25 8.81 -3.36
N ASP A 483 12.46 7.87 -2.88
CA ASP A 483 12.04 7.77 -1.49
C ASP A 483 13.21 7.53 -0.55
N LEU A 484 14.14 6.65 -0.91
CA LEU A 484 15.38 6.45 -0.14
C LEU A 484 16.25 7.71 -0.16
N ARG A 485 16.30 8.45 -1.28
CA ARG A 485 17.05 9.71 -1.39
C ARG A 485 16.46 10.81 -0.51
N GLN A 486 15.15 10.99 -0.52
CA GLN A 486 14.46 11.93 0.37
C GLN A 486 14.50 11.47 1.83
N GLY A 487 14.31 10.16 2.05
CA GLY A 487 14.44 9.48 3.32
C GLY A 487 15.79 9.77 3.96
N LYS A 488 16.89 9.70 3.20
CA LYS A 488 18.24 10.10 3.65
C LYS A 488 18.29 11.49 4.26
N VAL A 489 17.74 12.48 3.57
CA VAL A 489 17.74 13.86 4.07
C VAL A 489 16.90 13.95 5.34
N LYS A 490 15.72 13.32 5.36
CA LYS A 490 14.86 13.25 6.56
C LYS A 490 15.58 12.58 7.73
N ALA A 491 16.27 11.45 7.51
CA ALA A 491 17.01 10.75 8.55
C ALA A 491 18.18 11.57 9.08
N MET A 492 18.93 12.27 8.23
CA MET A 492 20.01 13.15 8.68
C MET A 492 19.47 14.25 9.59
N ILE A 493 18.34 14.88 9.22
CA ILE A 493 17.71 15.92 10.04
C ILE A 493 17.20 15.32 11.36
N ILE A 494 16.41 14.24 11.31
CA ILE A 494 15.82 13.60 12.48
C ILE A 494 16.92 13.10 13.42
N ALA A 495 17.94 12.40 12.90
CA ALA A 495 19.06 11.92 13.68
C ALA A 495 19.81 13.08 14.32
N THR A 496 20.10 14.16 13.59
CA THR A 496 20.78 15.34 14.14
C THR A 496 19.97 15.97 15.28
N VAL A 497 18.66 16.17 15.08
CA VAL A 497 17.77 16.73 16.09
C VAL A 497 17.70 15.81 17.32
N LEU A 498 17.49 14.51 17.14
CA LEU A 498 17.42 13.56 18.24
C LEU A 498 18.75 13.45 18.99
N CYS A 499 19.89 13.46 18.28
CA CYS A 499 21.20 13.52 18.91
C CYS A 499 21.35 14.79 19.75
N LEU A 500 21.01 15.96 19.22
CA LEU A 500 21.05 17.22 19.98
C LEU A 500 20.14 17.18 21.20
N VAL A 501 18.93 16.62 21.08
CA VAL A 501 18.00 16.48 22.20
C VAL A 501 18.57 15.58 23.28
N PHE A 502 19.01 14.38 22.92
CA PHE A 502 19.45 13.36 23.86
C PHE A 502 20.79 13.71 24.50
N VAL A 503 21.69 14.38 23.77
CA VAL A 503 23.07 14.63 24.21
C VAL A 503 23.22 16.02 24.82
N ILE A 504 22.55 17.03 24.29
CA ILE A 504 22.77 18.44 24.66
C ILE A 504 21.55 19.02 25.37
N ILE A 505 20.43 19.14 24.67
CA ILE A 505 19.29 19.97 25.11
C ILE A 505 18.70 19.46 26.42
N TRP A 506 18.57 18.14 26.59
CA TRP A 506 18.01 17.57 27.81
C TRP A 506 19.02 17.52 28.97
N PRO A 507 20.18 16.84 28.87
CA PRO A 507 21.02 16.61 30.04
C PRO A 507 21.92 17.80 30.38
N MET A 508 22.37 18.60 29.40
CA MET A 508 23.44 19.60 29.64
C MET A 508 22.98 20.82 30.44
N PRO A 509 21.74 21.34 30.30
CA PRO A 509 21.24 22.38 31.20
C PRO A 509 21.22 21.91 32.66
N MET A 510 20.82 20.66 32.89
CA MET A 510 20.79 20.06 34.24
C MET A 510 22.21 19.82 34.79
N TYR A 511 23.14 19.42 33.91
CA TYR A 511 24.56 19.31 34.25
C TYR A 511 25.17 20.67 34.62
N GLY A 512 24.97 21.70 33.80
CA GLY A 512 25.57 23.02 33.98
C GLY A 512 25.06 23.77 35.21
N THR A 513 23.76 23.60 35.53
CA THR A 513 23.13 24.19 36.73
C THR A 513 23.46 23.45 38.03
N LYS A 514 24.16 22.29 37.95
CA LYS A 514 24.41 21.40 39.10
C LYS A 514 23.11 21.00 39.82
N TYR A 515 22.03 20.84 39.06
CA TYR A 515 20.71 20.59 39.63
C TYR A 515 20.64 19.21 40.30
N VAL A 516 20.20 19.20 41.55
CA VAL A 516 19.91 17.99 42.32
C VAL A 516 18.40 17.84 42.39
N PHE A 517 17.88 16.67 42.03
CA PHE A 517 16.46 16.47 41.81
C PHE A 517 15.70 16.69 43.12
N SER A 518 14.67 17.54 43.06
CA SER A 518 13.68 17.60 44.12
C SER A 518 12.88 16.29 44.16
N ARG A 519 12.24 15.99 45.28
CA ARG A 519 11.32 14.85 45.40
C ARG A 519 10.25 14.87 44.30
N GLY A 520 9.66 16.04 44.04
CA GLY A 520 8.67 16.21 42.97
C GLY A 520 9.25 15.91 41.58
N PHE A 521 10.47 16.38 41.30
CA PHE A 521 11.13 16.10 40.03
C PHE A 521 11.51 14.62 39.89
N PHE A 522 11.93 13.95 40.97
CA PHE A 522 12.19 12.51 40.95
C PHE A 522 10.91 11.70 40.68
N LYS A 523 9.77 12.09 41.25
CA LYS A 523 8.47 11.48 40.90
C LYS A 523 8.14 11.67 39.42
N PHE A 524 8.37 12.86 38.88
CA PHE A 524 8.24 13.13 37.45
C PHE A 524 9.18 12.25 36.62
N TRP A 525 10.43 12.07 37.05
CA TRP A 525 11.41 11.19 36.39
C TRP A 525 10.92 9.75 36.34
N VAL A 526 10.41 9.21 37.46
CA VAL A 526 9.81 7.87 37.51
C VAL A 526 8.58 7.78 36.60
N ALA A 527 7.69 8.77 36.63
CA ALA A 527 6.53 8.79 35.75
C ALA A 527 6.93 8.80 34.25
N LEU A 528 7.97 9.56 33.89
CA LEU A 528 8.53 9.56 32.55
C LEU A 528 9.09 8.19 32.18
N THR A 529 9.76 7.49 33.11
CA THR A 529 10.22 6.11 32.92
C THR A 529 9.07 5.16 32.60
N PHE A 530 7.94 5.25 33.32
CA PHE A 530 6.75 4.46 33.02
C PHE A 530 6.17 4.78 31.64
N LEU A 531 5.98 6.07 31.33
CA LEU A 531 5.41 6.49 30.04
C LEU A 531 6.26 6.01 28.86
N TRP A 532 7.58 6.12 28.97
CA TRP A 532 8.49 5.67 27.92
C TRP A 532 8.49 4.15 27.77
N ALA A 533 8.54 3.40 28.88
CA ALA A 533 8.48 1.94 28.85
C ALA A 533 7.17 1.43 28.26
N PHE A 534 6.02 2.01 28.64
CA PHE A 534 4.72 1.65 28.07
C PHE A 534 4.61 2.02 26.60
N GLY A 535 5.04 3.23 26.22
CA GLY A 535 5.03 3.67 24.82
C GLY A 535 5.88 2.79 23.92
N ALA A 536 7.10 2.45 24.36
CA ALA A 536 8.00 1.56 23.65
C ALA A 536 7.46 0.12 23.58
N ALA A 537 7.00 -0.44 24.71
CA ALA A 537 6.42 -1.78 24.76
C ALA A 537 5.18 -1.90 23.87
N PHE A 538 4.27 -0.92 23.91
CA PHE A 538 3.08 -0.88 23.06
C PHE A 538 3.47 -0.82 21.58
N THR A 539 4.39 0.07 21.22
CA THR A 539 4.82 0.24 19.82
C THR A 539 5.46 -1.03 19.28
N ILE A 540 6.45 -1.58 19.99
CA ILE A 540 7.19 -2.77 19.57
C ILE A 540 6.31 -4.02 19.58
N THR A 541 5.35 -4.14 20.51
CA THR A 541 4.48 -5.32 20.57
C THR A 541 3.33 -5.25 19.56
N ILE A 542 2.66 -4.11 19.44
CA ILE A 542 1.39 -3.99 18.70
C ILE A 542 1.61 -3.69 17.22
N MET A 543 2.59 -2.85 16.86
CA MET A 543 2.81 -2.45 15.46
C MET A 543 3.05 -3.66 14.53
N PRO A 544 3.93 -4.64 14.86
CA PRO A 544 4.10 -5.83 14.04
C PRO A 544 2.80 -6.65 13.87
N LEU A 545 1.98 -6.73 14.92
CA LEU A 545 0.71 -7.47 14.88
C LEU A 545 -0.32 -6.75 13.99
N VAL A 546 -0.37 -5.42 14.03
CA VAL A 546 -1.25 -4.62 13.17
C VAL A 546 -0.83 -4.72 11.71
N GLU A 547 0.47 -4.66 11.41
CA GLU A 547 0.99 -4.84 10.06
C GLU A 547 0.75 -6.26 9.53
N GLY A 548 0.86 -7.27 10.39
CA GLY A 548 0.65 -8.69 10.09
C GLY A 548 -0.80 -9.16 10.14
N ARG A 549 -1.76 -8.33 10.56
CA ARG A 549 -3.14 -8.75 10.89
C ARG A 549 -3.86 -9.48 9.76
N ARG A 550 -3.60 -9.09 8.50
CA ARG A 550 -4.21 -9.74 7.33
C ARG A 550 -3.65 -11.15 7.16
N THR A 551 -2.33 -11.32 7.23
CA THR A 551 -1.64 -12.62 7.16
C THR A 551 -2.02 -13.51 8.34
N ILE A 552 -2.07 -12.96 9.55
CA ILE A 552 -2.49 -13.69 10.77
C ILE A 552 -3.96 -14.13 10.65
N LYS A 553 -4.86 -13.25 10.20
CA LYS A 553 -6.28 -13.58 9.98
C LYS A 553 -6.43 -14.69 8.93
N LEU A 554 -5.71 -14.60 7.81
CA LEU A 554 -5.70 -15.63 6.77
C LEU A 554 -5.18 -16.96 7.32
N PHE A 555 -4.08 -16.93 8.09
CA PHE A 555 -3.50 -18.10 8.74
C PHE A 555 -4.50 -18.82 9.66
N PHE A 556 -5.11 -18.10 10.61
CA PHE A 556 -6.09 -18.69 11.53
C PHE A 556 -7.37 -19.15 10.81
N THR A 557 -7.83 -18.41 9.79
CA THR A 557 -8.99 -18.80 9.00
C THR A 557 -8.71 -20.12 8.24
N SER A 558 -7.52 -20.27 7.65
CA SER A 558 -7.13 -21.50 6.97
C SER A 558 -6.88 -22.67 7.93
N MET A 559 -6.33 -22.43 9.13
CA MET A 559 -6.11 -23.46 10.15
C MET A 559 -7.44 -23.99 10.73
N ILE A 560 -8.41 -23.10 10.98
CA ILE A 560 -9.71 -23.46 11.56
C ILE A 560 -10.64 -24.11 10.54
N PHE A 561 -10.65 -23.63 9.29
CA PHE A 561 -11.63 -24.08 8.28
C PHE A 561 -11.05 -25.06 7.24
N GLY A 562 -9.79 -25.50 7.38
CA GLY A 562 -9.17 -26.55 6.57
C GLY A 562 -9.02 -26.23 5.07
N LYS A 563 -9.31 -24.99 4.65
CA LYS A 563 -9.14 -24.55 3.26
C LYS A 563 -7.76 -23.91 3.10
N LYS A 564 -6.89 -24.54 2.30
CA LYS A 564 -5.69 -23.88 1.79
C LYS A 564 -6.11 -22.60 1.05
N PRO A 565 -5.42 -21.47 1.26
CA PRO A 565 -5.65 -20.29 0.44
C PRO A 565 -5.37 -20.64 -1.02
N LYS A 566 -6.22 -20.20 -1.96
CA LYS A 566 -5.73 -19.96 -3.33
C LYS A 566 -4.70 -18.84 -3.21
N GLU A 567 -3.52 -19.04 -3.77
CA GLU A 567 -2.40 -18.09 -3.72
C GLU A 567 -2.89 -16.69 -4.04
N SER A 568 -2.72 -15.78 -3.08
CA SER A 568 -2.84 -14.36 -3.32
C SER A 568 -1.56 -13.95 -4.05
N GLY A 569 -1.65 -13.78 -5.37
CA GLY A 569 -0.56 -13.27 -6.19
C GLY A 569 -0.07 -11.92 -5.64
N ALA A 570 1.12 -11.95 -5.04
CA ALA A 570 1.99 -10.79 -5.06
C ALA A 570 2.58 -10.76 -6.48
N LEU A 571 2.10 -9.84 -7.32
CA LEU A 571 2.74 -9.42 -8.58
C LEU A 571 3.57 -10.51 -9.29
N GLU A 572 2.92 -11.54 -9.82
CA GLU A 572 3.53 -12.44 -10.81
C GLU A 572 2.89 -12.12 -12.17
N GLY A 573 3.73 -11.62 -13.07
CA GLY A 573 3.41 -11.47 -14.48
C GLY A 573 3.41 -12.86 -15.12
N VAL A 574 2.30 -13.21 -15.76
CA VAL A 574 2.18 -14.45 -16.51
C VAL A 574 2.94 -14.28 -17.84
N PHE A 575 4.08 -14.96 -17.96
CA PHE A 575 4.59 -15.44 -19.25
C PHE A 575 4.42 -16.95 -19.28
N VAL A 576 3.69 -17.41 -20.30
CA VAL A 576 3.46 -18.83 -20.61
C VAL A 576 4.62 -19.33 -21.47
N GLU A 577 5.29 -20.41 -21.06
CA GLU A 577 5.93 -21.36 -21.99
C GLU A 577 5.74 -22.80 -21.50
N GLY A 578 5.51 -23.70 -22.46
CA GLY A 578 4.87 -25.02 -22.27
C GLY A 578 5.78 -26.25 -22.31
N GLY A 579 5.09 -27.41 -22.41
CA GLY A 579 5.63 -28.78 -22.52
C GLY A 579 5.85 -29.45 -21.16
N GLU A 580 5.49 -30.71 -20.90
CA GLU A 580 4.87 -31.81 -21.65
C GLU A 580 4.44 -32.90 -20.62
N ASP A 581 3.71 -33.92 -21.08
CA ASP A 581 3.29 -35.18 -20.43
C ASP A 581 1.95 -35.20 -19.65
N SER A 582 0.83 -35.64 -20.26
CA SER A 582 0.36 -37.05 -20.54
C SER A 582 -0.34 -37.68 -19.31
N GLU A 583 -1.52 -38.31 -19.35
CA GLU A 583 -2.25 -39.08 -20.37
C GLU A 583 -3.78 -39.08 -20.16
N HIS A 584 -4.49 -39.45 -21.24
CA HIS A 584 -5.81 -40.11 -21.29
C HIS A 584 -7.09 -39.28 -21.12
N ARG A 585 -7.63 -38.81 -22.27
CA ARG A 585 -9.07 -38.98 -22.60
C ARG A 585 -9.33 -38.91 -24.11
N SER A 586 -10.06 -39.93 -24.55
CA SER A 586 -10.58 -40.29 -25.87
C SER A 586 -10.76 -39.22 -26.95
N SER A 587 -10.19 -39.52 -28.12
CA SER A 587 -10.33 -38.91 -29.44
C SER A 587 -11.78 -38.84 -29.92
N GLY A 588 -12.25 -37.64 -30.26
CA GLY A 588 -13.53 -37.43 -30.96
C GLY A 588 -14.19 -36.07 -30.77
N GLN A 589 -13.75 -35.27 -29.79
CA GLN A 589 -14.38 -34.01 -29.38
C GLN A 589 -13.55 -32.75 -29.72
N GLU A 590 -12.29 -32.90 -30.14
CA GLU A 590 -11.32 -31.79 -30.22
C GLU A 590 -11.43 -30.91 -31.48
N GLU A 591 -12.16 -31.32 -32.52
CA GLU A 591 -12.27 -30.53 -33.77
C GLU A 591 -13.53 -29.65 -33.85
N LYS A 592 -14.51 -29.83 -32.96
CA LYS A 592 -15.76 -29.04 -32.94
C LYS A 592 -15.81 -28.00 -31.83
N ASP A 593 -15.17 -28.24 -30.70
CA ASP A 593 -15.16 -27.30 -29.58
C ASP A 593 -14.19 -26.12 -29.84
N ALA A 594 -13.18 -26.30 -30.70
CA ALA A 594 -12.21 -25.27 -31.08
C ALA A 594 -12.76 -24.13 -31.98
N ARG A 595 -14.02 -24.18 -32.42
CA ARG A 595 -14.61 -23.17 -33.33
C ARG A 595 -15.79 -22.38 -32.75
N MET A 596 -16.24 -22.67 -31.53
CA MET A 596 -17.39 -21.97 -30.92
C MET A 596 -17.05 -21.04 -29.76
N GLU A 597 -15.81 -21.04 -29.26
CA GLU A 597 -15.38 -20.17 -28.13
C GLU A 597 -14.98 -18.74 -28.52
N GLU A 598 -15.06 -18.35 -29.79
CA GLU A 598 -14.44 -17.11 -30.28
C GLU A 598 -15.45 -16.04 -30.77
N ARG A 599 -16.31 -15.53 -29.88
CA ARG A 599 -17.00 -14.24 -30.08
C ARG A 599 -16.95 -13.33 -28.84
N ALA A 600 -15.73 -12.81 -28.65
CA ALA A 600 -15.34 -11.45 -28.28
C ALA A 600 -15.89 -10.78 -27.00
N VAL A 601 -15.22 -11.07 -25.89
CA VAL A 601 -14.88 -10.06 -24.88
C VAL A 601 -13.73 -9.22 -25.45
N ALA A 602 -13.83 -7.89 -25.41
CA ALA A 602 -12.77 -7.02 -25.92
C ALA A 602 -11.46 -7.26 -25.20
N ARG A 603 -10.46 -7.70 -25.96
CA ARG A 603 -9.17 -8.13 -25.43
C ARG A 603 -8.29 -6.93 -25.07
N ALA A 604 -8.51 -5.75 -25.65
CA ALA A 604 -7.68 -4.55 -25.39
C ALA A 604 -8.41 -3.20 -25.47
N ALA A 605 -7.85 -2.18 -24.84
CA ALA A 605 -8.32 -0.79 -24.82
C ALA A 605 -7.48 0.12 -25.74
N PHE A 606 -8.13 0.97 -26.53
CA PHE A 606 -7.43 1.84 -27.49
C PHE A 606 -7.81 3.32 -27.35
N ALA A 607 -6.84 4.20 -27.59
CA ALA A 607 -7.05 5.64 -27.73
C ALA A 607 -6.51 6.12 -29.08
N PHE A 608 -7.41 6.63 -29.93
CA PHE A 608 -7.00 7.31 -31.16
C PHE A 608 -6.74 8.78 -30.85
N THR A 609 -5.49 9.23 -30.99
CA THR A 609 -5.08 10.56 -30.55
C THR A 609 -4.48 11.40 -31.68
N ILE A 610 -4.65 12.70 -31.57
CA ILE A 610 -4.19 13.69 -32.54
C ILE A 610 -3.46 14.79 -31.77
N ASP A 611 -2.30 15.22 -32.28
CA ASP A 611 -1.52 16.31 -31.68
C ASP A 611 -1.16 17.37 -32.70
N ASN A 612 -0.86 18.56 -32.19
CA ASN A 612 -0.27 19.70 -32.87
C ASN A 612 -1.17 20.32 -33.94
N MET A 613 -1.71 21.49 -33.59
CA MET A 613 -2.66 22.21 -34.43
C MET A 613 -2.03 23.47 -35.04
N GLY A 614 -2.15 23.58 -36.37
CA GLY A 614 -1.77 24.78 -37.12
C GLY A 614 -0.27 25.09 -37.09
N GLU A 615 0.05 26.38 -37.18
CA GLU A 615 1.40 26.93 -37.31
C GLU A 615 2.12 27.17 -35.98
N VAL A 616 1.48 26.87 -34.85
CA VAL A 616 1.96 27.29 -33.52
C VAL A 616 3.35 26.75 -33.18
N ALA A 617 3.64 25.50 -33.54
CA ALA A 617 4.93 24.87 -33.28
C ALA A 617 6.05 25.48 -34.14
N ASP A 618 5.74 25.90 -35.37
CA ASP A 618 6.70 26.57 -36.25
C ASP A 618 6.93 28.02 -35.80
N LEU A 619 5.90 28.69 -35.29
CA LEU A 619 6.04 30.01 -34.67
C LEU A 619 6.95 29.97 -33.44
N ASP A 620 6.78 28.97 -32.56
CA ASP A 620 7.64 28.81 -31.37
C ASP A 620 9.11 28.55 -31.74
N ARG A 621 9.34 27.84 -32.86
CA ARG A 621 10.69 27.52 -33.38
C ARG A 621 11.27 28.60 -34.30
N ASN A 622 10.55 29.69 -34.57
CA ASN A 622 10.91 30.72 -35.55
C ASN A 622 11.13 30.15 -36.97
N LEU A 623 10.32 29.16 -37.37
CA LEU A 623 10.36 28.53 -38.69
C LEU A 623 9.21 29.00 -39.61
N TRP A 624 8.22 29.71 -39.08
CA TRP A 624 7.10 30.22 -39.86
C TRP A 624 7.55 31.35 -40.81
N PRO A 625 7.27 31.27 -42.12
CA PRO A 625 7.68 32.32 -43.07
C PRO A 625 6.99 33.66 -42.77
N GLU A 626 7.75 34.75 -42.68
CA GLU A 626 7.19 36.10 -42.48
C GLU A 626 6.20 36.52 -43.58
N SER A 627 6.31 35.94 -44.78
CA SER A 627 5.42 36.18 -45.91
C SER A 627 4.06 35.48 -45.80
N GLN A 628 3.89 34.54 -44.86
CA GLN A 628 2.67 33.74 -44.73
C GLN A 628 1.81 34.24 -43.55
N PRO A 629 0.52 34.59 -43.79
CA PRO A 629 -0.32 35.15 -42.73
C PRO A 629 -0.65 34.09 -41.65
N ILE A 630 -0.65 34.52 -40.38
CA ILE A 630 -1.17 33.72 -39.26
C ILE A 630 -2.67 33.45 -39.49
N GLY A 631 -3.14 32.25 -39.16
CA GLY A 631 -4.48 31.76 -39.44
C GLY A 631 -4.63 31.10 -40.81
N SER A 632 -3.53 30.68 -41.45
CA SER A 632 -3.54 30.12 -42.81
C SER A 632 -2.96 28.72 -42.98
N HIS A 633 -2.66 28.01 -41.89
CA HIS A 633 -2.04 26.69 -41.96
C HIS A 633 -2.97 25.66 -42.61
N TYR A 634 -2.47 24.96 -43.64
CA TYR A 634 -3.26 24.01 -44.44
C TYR A 634 -3.78 22.83 -43.59
N SER A 635 -3.06 22.43 -42.52
CA SER A 635 -3.50 21.33 -41.66
C SER A 635 -4.85 21.62 -40.98
N VAL A 636 -5.18 22.89 -40.74
CA VAL A 636 -6.46 23.30 -40.16
C VAL A 636 -7.51 23.54 -41.25
N LYS A 637 -7.12 24.19 -42.37
CA LYS A 637 -8.08 24.58 -43.42
C LYS A 637 -8.48 23.43 -44.34
N GLU A 638 -7.55 22.53 -44.64
CA GLU A 638 -7.71 21.51 -45.69
C GLU A 638 -7.75 20.10 -45.12
N VAL A 639 -6.85 19.77 -44.17
CA VAL A 639 -6.71 18.40 -43.64
C VAL A 639 -7.73 18.11 -42.55
N LEU A 640 -7.92 19.01 -41.58
CA LEU A 640 -8.83 18.81 -40.44
C LEU A 640 -10.26 18.40 -40.87
N PRO A 641 -10.93 19.07 -41.84
CA PRO A 641 -12.27 18.65 -42.27
C PRO A 641 -12.32 17.21 -42.82
N GLN A 642 -11.28 16.79 -43.55
CA GLN A 642 -11.17 15.43 -44.08
C GLN A 642 -10.95 14.42 -42.94
N PHE A 643 -10.13 14.79 -41.95
CA PHE A 643 -9.87 14.01 -40.75
C PHE A 643 -11.15 13.74 -39.94
N LEU A 644 -11.92 14.81 -39.67
CA LEU A 644 -13.21 14.72 -38.97
C LEU A 644 -14.22 13.85 -39.73
N ALA A 645 -14.24 13.95 -41.06
CA ALA A 645 -15.09 13.12 -41.90
C ALA A 645 -14.72 11.63 -41.81
N LEU A 646 -13.44 11.30 -41.76
CA LEU A 646 -12.96 9.91 -41.62
C LEU A 646 -13.29 9.32 -40.24
N LEU A 647 -13.03 10.06 -39.15
CA LEU A 647 -13.39 9.64 -37.80
C LEU A 647 -14.89 9.34 -37.68
N LYS A 648 -15.73 10.20 -38.26
CA LYS A 648 -17.18 10.00 -38.31
C LYS A 648 -17.57 8.81 -39.20
N LYS A 649 -16.91 8.63 -40.35
CA LYS A 649 -17.18 7.52 -41.30
C LYS A 649 -16.93 6.15 -40.66
N TYR A 650 -15.90 6.03 -39.84
CA TYR A 650 -15.50 4.77 -39.19
C TYR A 650 -15.93 4.67 -37.72
N ASP A 651 -16.69 5.65 -37.21
CA ASP A 651 -17.14 5.75 -35.81
C ASP A 651 -15.98 5.56 -34.81
N VAL A 652 -14.82 6.14 -35.08
CA VAL A 652 -13.64 6.04 -34.20
C VAL A 652 -13.64 7.22 -33.24
N PRO A 653 -13.82 7.01 -31.91
CA PRO A 653 -13.69 8.09 -30.95
C PRO A 653 -12.23 8.54 -30.85
N ALA A 654 -12.01 9.85 -30.75
CA ALA A 654 -10.67 10.42 -30.71
C ALA A 654 -10.52 11.51 -29.65
N THR A 655 -9.27 11.73 -29.25
CA THR A 655 -8.83 12.85 -28.41
C THR A 655 -7.85 13.70 -29.21
N TYR A 656 -8.12 15.00 -29.31
CA TYR A 656 -7.23 15.96 -29.96
C TYR A 656 -6.55 16.83 -28.90
N PHE A 657 -5.25 16.64 -28.71
CA PHE A 657 -4.41 17.49 -27.88
C PHE A 657 -4.00 18.74 -28.69
N ILE A 658 -4.52 19.90 -28.27
CA ILE A 658 -4.30 21.18 -28.95
C ILE A 658 -3.48 22.14 -28.08
N GLU A 659 -2.67 22.96 -28.72
CA GLU A 659 -2.01 24.09 -28.07
C GLU A 659 -3.02 25.20 -27.80
N SER A 660 -3.06 25.70 -26.56
CA SER A 660 -4.07 26.70 -26.16
C SER A 660 -3.95 28.03 -26.88
N TRP A 661 -2.78 28.39 -27.43
CA TRP A 661 -2.65 29.60 -28.25
C TRP A 661 -3.58 29.59 -29.48
N ASN A 662 -3.92 28.40 -30.01
CA ASN A 662 -4.85 28.27 -31.13
C ASN A 662 -6.29 28.68 -30.79
N LEU A 663 -6.65 28.79 -29.51
CA LEU A 663 -7.93 29.39 -29.11
C LEU A 663 -8.06 30.83 -29.58
N THR A 664 -6.93 31.52 -29.79
CA THR A 664 -6.88 32.92 -30.25
C THR A 664 -6.90 33.07 -31.77
N VAL A 665 -6.53 32.01 -32.51
CA VAL A 665 -6.35 32.05 -33.98
C VAL A 665 -7.38 31.21 -34.72
N TYR A 666 -7.73 30.04 -34.19
CA TYR A 666 -8.67 29.08 -34.78
C TYR A 666 -9.83 28.69 -33.84
N PRO A 667 -10.53 29.64 -33.20
CA PRO A 667 -11.61 29.32 -32.26
C PRO A 667 -12.74 28.51 -32.92
N ASP A 668 -13.06 28.78 -34.17
CA ASP A 668 -14.14 28.09 -34.89
C ASP A 668 -13.79 26.64 -35.24
N ALA A 669 -12.54 26.36 -35.57
CA ALA A 669 -12.08 25.00 -35.82
C ALA A 669 -12.10 24.16 -34.52
N ILE A 670 -11.74 24.76 -33.38
CA ILE A 670 -11.81 24.09 -32.07
C ILE A 670 -13.26 23.79 -31.68
N LYS A 671 -14.19 24.74 -31.91
CA LYS A 671 -15.63 24.49 -31.75
C LYS A 671 -16.13 23.39 -32.67
N GLN A 672 -15.64 23.32 -33.91
CA GLN A 672 -15.98 22.26 -34.86
C GLN A 672 -15.51 20.89 -34.37
N ILE A 673 -14.29 20.78 -33.81
CA ILE A 673 -13.78 19.55 -33.21
C ILE A 673 -14.68 19.10 -32.04
N ALA A 674 -14.95 20.00 -31.09
CA ALA A 674 -15.77 19.72 -29.92
C ALA A 674 -17.21 19.30 -30.29
N SER A 675 -17.86 20.04 -31.20
CA SER A 675 -19.21 19.73 -31.67
C SER A 675 -19.30 18.43 -32.48
N SER A 676 -18.18 17.92 -32.98
CA SER A 676 -18.08 16.61 -33.63
C SER A 676 -17.96 15.44 -32.64
N GLY A 677 -18.01 15.71 -31.33
CA GLY A 677 -17.94 14.69 -30.27
C GLY A 677 -16.52 14.20 -29.98
N ILE A 678 -15.49 14.90 -30.49
CA ILE A 678 -14.08 14.62 -30.22
C ILE A 678 -13.67 15.36 -28.95
N GLU A 679 -12.90 14.69 -28.09
CA GLU A 679 -12.37 15.33 -26.89
C GLU A 679 -11.30 16.35 -27.25
N VAL A 680 -11.43 17.58 -26.76
CA VAL A 680 -10.40 18.61 -26.84
C VAL A 680 -9.55 18.55 -25.56
N ALA A 681 -8.30 18.13 -25.70
CA ALA A 681 -7.31 17.98 -24.62
C ALA A 681 -6.15 18.97 -24.79
N TRP A 682 -5.33 19.12 -23.76
CA TRP A 682 -4.31 20.17 -23.71
C TRP A 682 -2.94 19.69 -24.20
N HIS A 683 -2.26 20.51 -25.01
CA HIS A 683 -0.92 20.25 -25.56
C HIS A 683 0.04 21.42 -25.37
N ALA A 684 0.10 21.99 -24.16
CA ALA A 684 0.84 23.22 -23.84
C ALA A 684 0.22 24.49 -24.45
N TRP A 685 0.89 25.62 -24.26
CA TRP A 685 0.47 26.90 -24.78
C TRP A 685 0.89 27.09 -26.25
N ARG A 686 2.15 26.80 -26.59
CA ARG A 686 2.74 27.02 -27.93
C ARG A 686 3.57 25.85 -28.46
N HIS A 687 3.41 24.65 -27.90
CA HIS A 687 4.23 23.47 -28.24
C HIS A 687 5.67 23.55 -27.69
N GLU A 688 5.85 24.22 -26.56
CA GLU A 688 7.15 24.37 -25.91
C GLU A 688 7.75 23.00 -25.55
N ALA A 689 9.06 22.85 -25.71
CA ALA A 689 9.76 21.61 -25.37
C ALA A 689 9.65 21.34 -23.86
N TRP A 690 8.67 20.51 -23.46
CA TRP A 690 8.26 20.40 -22.06
C TRP A 690 9.39 20.01 -21.13
N SER A 691 10.28 19.12 -21.58
CA SER A 691 11.47 18.66 -20.84
C SER A 691 12.52 19.74 -20.54
N LYS A 692 12.42 20.91 -21.18
CA LYS A 692 13.33 22.06 -20.99
C LYS A 692 12.72 23.15 -20.10
N LEU A 693 11.48 23.00 -19.67
CA LEU A 693 10.79 24.01 -18.87
C LEU A 693 11.22 23.92 -17.41
N ASP A 694 11.43 25.07 -16.78
CA ASP A 694 11.66 25.15 -15.35
C ASP A 694 10.35 25.24 -14.56
N GLU A 695 10.50 25.17 -13.23
CA GLU A 695 9.66 25.77 -12.18
C GLU A 695 8.44 26.62 -12.63
N GLY A 696 8.79 27.87 -12.92
CA GLY A 696 7.85 28.92 -13.22
C GLY A 696 7.26 28.77 -14.61
N ALA A 697 8.06 28.29 -15.57
CA ALA A 697 7.63 28.16 -16.96
C ALA A 697 6.47 27.16 -17.14
N GLU A 698 6.46 26.00 -16.46
CA GLU A 698 5.29 25.11 -16.52
C GLU A 698 4.05 25.76 -15.89
N ARG A 699 4.21 26.42 -14.74
CA ARG A 699 3.09 27.08 -14.04
C ARG A 699 2.49 28.21 -14.87
N ASP A 700 3.32 29.00 -15.53
CA ASP A 700 2.89 30.04 -16.48
C ASP A 700 2.13 29.42 -17.66
N ASN A 701 2.61 28.28 -18.18
CA ASN A 701 1.95 27.55 -19.25
C ASN A 701 0.54 27.10 -18.86
N PHE A 702 0.38 26.49 -17.68
CA PHE A 702 -0.93 26.13 -17.13
C PHE A 702 -1.83 27.35 -16.99
N THR A 703 -1.34 28.41 -16.35
CA THR A 703 -2.12 29.63 -16.09
C THR A 703 -2.65 30.22 -17.40
N ARG A 704 -1.76 30.51 -18.36
CA ARG A 704 -2.13 31.11 -19.65
C ARG A 704 -3.09 30.24 -20.46
N SER A 705 -2.86 28.93 -20.46
CA SER A 705 -3.68 27.98 -21.21
C SER A 705 -5.08 27.85 -20.66
N PHE A 706 -5.22 27.76 -19.34
CA PHE A 706 -6.50 27.60 -18.67
C PHE A 706 -7.29 28.91 -18.61
N ASP A 707 -6.61 30.06 -18.50
CA ASP A 707 -7.25 31.38 -18.61
C ASP A 707 -7.84 31.59 -20.01
N ALA A 708 -7.07 31.33 -21.07
CA ALA A 708 -7.57 31.44 -22.45
C ALA A 708 -8.75 30.49 -22.72
N MET A 709 -8.73 29.29 -22.10
CA MET A 709 -9.83 28.34 -22.18
C MET A 709 -11.09 28.84 -21.47
N SER A 710 -10.93 29.45 -20.29
CA SER A 710 -12.02 30.06 -19.52
C SER A 710 -12.66 31.25 -20.25
N ASP A 711 -11.86 32.05 -20.95
CA ASP A 711 -12.38 33.16 -21.77
C ASP A 711 -13.26 32.65 -22.92
N LEU A 712 -12.88 31.55 -23.58
CA LEU A 712 -13.72 30.92 -24.61
C LEU A 712 -15.01 30.35 -24.02
N ALA A 713 -14.95 29.79 -22.79
CA ALA A 713 -16.10 29.23 -22.08
C ALA A 713 -17.10 30.30 -21.59
N THR A 714 -16.65 31.55 -21.40
CA THR A 714 -17.49 32.68 -20.94
C THR A 714 -18.09 33.52 -22.08
N GLY A 715 -17.57 33.41 -23.31
CA GLY A 715 -18.08 34.10 -24.52
C GLY A 715 -19.24 33.39 -25.24
N GLU A 716 -19.45 33.69 -26.54
CA GLU A 716 -20.50 33.10 -27.39
C GLU A 716 -20.37 31.57 -27.61
N GLY A 717 -19.40 30.91 -26.97
CA GLY A 717 -19.13 29.46 -27.01
C GLY A 717 -19.52 28.69 -25.75
N LYS A 718 -20.35 29.24 -24.86
CA LYS A 718 -20.82 28.60 -23.62
C LYS A 718 -21.29 27.15 -23.85
N GLY A 719 -20.67 26.20 -23.13
CA GLY A 719 -21.12 24.80 -23.01
C GLY A 719 -20.57 23.80 -24.03
N LEU A 720 -19.66 24.19 -24.93
CA LEU A 720 -19.06 23.28 -25.92
C LEU A 720 -17.79 22.57 -25.42
N VAL A 721 -16.99 23.21 -24.56
CA VAL A 721 -15.83 22.62 -23.88
C VAL A 721 -15.67 23.27 -22.50
N ASP A 722 -16.01 22.54 -21.43
CA ASP A 722 -16.08 23.10 -20.08
C ASP A 722 -14.69 23.31 -19.43
N HIS A 723 -13.72 22.46 -19.75
CA HIS A 723 -12.31 22.49 -19.30
C HIS A 723 -11.51 21.36 -20.00
N TYR A 724 -10.19 21.45 -20.01
CA TYR A 724 -9.32 20.36 -20.45
C TYR A 724 -9.38 19.17 -19.48
N ARG A 725 -9.60 17.95 -19.99
CA ARG A 725 -9.62 16.71 -19.17
C ARG A 725 -8.32 15.92 -19.21
N GLY A 726 -7.56 16.07 -20.28
CA GLY A 726 -6.32 15.38 -20.56
C GLY A 726 -5.19 16.34 -20.91
N PHE A 727 -3.96 15.93 -20.63
CA PHE A 727 -2.75 16.64 -21.04
C PHE A 727 -1.77 15.73 -21.75
N ARG A 728 -1.17 16.20 -22.83
CA ARG A 728 0.01 15.58 -23.43
C ARG A 728 1.13 16.60 -23.49
N ALA A 729 2.25 16.29 -22.87
CA ALA A 729 3.43 17.14 -22.95
C ALA A 729 4.03 17.07 -24.36
N PRO A 730 4.33 18.21 -25.01
CA PRO A 730 5.10 18.22 -26.26
C PRO A 730 6.42 17.46 -26.09
N GLY A 731 6.65 16.50 -27.00
CA GLY A 731 7.81 15.59 -26.94
C GLY A 731 7.66 14.40 -25.97
N GLY A 732 6.53 14.29 -25.26
CA GLY A 732 6.17 13.12 -24.44
C GLY A 732 6.88 13.00 -23.09
N ILE A 733 7.75 13.94 -22.73
CA ILE A 733 8.52 13.90 -21.48
C ILE A 733 7.90 14.88 -20.47
N ILE A 734 7.70 14.42 -19.23
CA ILE A 734 7.13 15.20 -18.13
C ILE A 734 8.10 15.32 -16.96
N HIS A 735 7.96 16.34 -16.12
CA HIS A 735 8.76 16.52 -14.91
C HIS A 735 8.17 15.77 -13.69
N GLY A 736 7.76 14.51 -13.91
CA GLY A 736 7.24 13.61 -12.87
C GLY A 736 6.13 14.23 -12.01
N ASP A 737 6.22 14.04 -10.69
CA ASP A 737 5.21 14.46 -9.70
C ASP A 737 4.85 15.94 -9.80
N ARG A 738 5.79 16.79 -10.20
CA ARG A 738 5.53 18.23 -10.34
C ARG A 738 4.49 18.50 -11.41
N THR A 739 4.68 17.95 -12.61
CA THR A 739 3.72 18.09 -13.71
C THR A 739 2.40 17.40 -13.36
N LEU A 740 2.45 16.21 -12.74
CA LEU A 740 1.24 15.48 -12.32
C LEU A 740 0.41 16.24 -11.29
N LYS A 741 1.06 16.92 -10.32
CA LYS A 741 0.40 17.75 -9.34
C LYS A 741 -0.26 18.97 -9.98
N LEU A 742 0.46 19.69 -10.86
CA LEU A 742 -0.13 20.81 -11.60
C LEU A 742 -1.33 20.36 -12.44
N CYS A 743 -1.28 19.17 -13.04
CA CYS A 743 -2.42 18.59 -13.75
C CYS A 743 -3.62 18.39 -12.80
N ARG A 744 -3.42 17.83 -11.61
CA ARG A 744 -4.53 17.65 -10.66
C ARG A 744 -5.06 18.97 -10.10
N ASP A 745 -4.18 19.92 -9.80
CA ASP A 745 -4.54 21.25 -9.29
C ASP A 745 -5.42 22.02 -10.30
N HIS A 746 -5.27 21.76 -11.61
CA HIS A 746 -6.06 22.37 -12.68
C HIS A 746 -7.21 21.48 -13.19
N GLY A 747 -7.54 20.40 -12.46
CA GLY A 747 -8.72 19.57 -12.72
C GLY A 747 -8.56 18.51 -13.82
N LEU A 748 -7.34 18.27 -14.33
CA LEU A 748 -7.11 17.21 -15.31
C LEU A 748 -7.25 15.82 -14.68
N THR A 749 -7.79 14.89 -15.46
CA THR A 749 -8.09 13.51 -15.04
C THR A 749 -7.08 12.50 -15.56
N TYR A 750 -6.39 12.81 -16.65
CA TYR A 750 -5.33 11.97 -17.19
C TYR A 750 -4.22 12.77 -17.87
N ILE A 751 -3.09 12.11 -18.08
CA ILE A 751 -1.93 12.60 -18.82
C ILE A 751 -1.45 11.53 -19.81
N SER A 752 -0.94 11.93 -20.97
CA SER A 752 -0.49 11.03 -22.03
C SER A 752 0.99 11.25 -22.41
N PRO A 753 1.95 10.86 -21.55
CA PRO A 753 3.38 10.96 -21.85
C PRO A 753 3.86 9.79 -22.74
N SER A 754 5.13 9.82 -23.14
CA SER A 754 5.78 8.66 -23.74
C SER A 754 6.17 7.67 -22.64
N ALA A 755 5.61 6.46 -22.67
CA ALA A 755 5.97 5.35 -21.78
C ALA A 755 5.50 4.01 -22.38
N GLU A 756 5.99 2.90 -21.82
CA GLU A 756 5.64 1.56 -22.32
C GLU A 756 4.32 1.02 -21.76
N GLN A 757 3.88 1.48 -20.58
CA GLN A 757 2.71 0.97 -19.87
C GLN A 757 1.90 2.09 -19.21
N GLY A 758 0.57 1.98 -19.25
CA GLY A 758 -0.33 2.87 -18.53
C GLY A 758 -0.34 2.59 -17.02
N ALA A 759 -0.69 3.60 -16.24
CA ALA A 759 -0.73 3.51 -14.78
C ALA A 759 -1.80 4.45 -14.20
N VAL A 760 -2.25 4.20 -12.98
CA VAL A 760 -2.97 5.21 -12.18
C VAL A 760 -2.03 5.64 -11.07
N VAL A 761 -1.63 6.91 -11.09
CA VAL A 761 -0.66 7.46 -10.14
C VAL A 761 -1.41 8.15 -9.01
N SER A 762 -1.20 7.67 -7.78
CA SER A 762 -1.73 8.30 -6.57
C SER A 762 -0.88 9.50 -6.16
N LEU A 763 -1.52 10.63 -5.90
CA LEU A 763 -0.90 11.85 -5.37
C LEU A 763 -1.29 12.05 -3.89
N ASP A 764 -0.46 12.80 -3.17
CA ASP A 764 -0.70 13.23 -1.78
C ASP A 764 -1.11 12.10 -0.81
N GLY A 765 -0.40 10.96 -0.86
CA GLY A 765 -0.61 9.84 0.07
C GLY A 765 -1.90 9.05 -0.18
N GLY A 766 -2.40 9.05 -1.42
CA GLY A 766 -3.54 8.24 -1.86
C GLY A 766 -4.90 8.94 -1.79
N LYS A 767 -4.93 10.27 -1.65
CA LYS A 767 -6.18 11.06 -1.62
C LYS A 767 -6.66 11.49 -3.00
N ASP A 768 -5.73 11.67 -3.94
CA ASP A 768 -6.01 12.04 -5.33
C ASP A 768 -5.29 11.08 -6.26
N SER A 769 -5.79 10.90 -7.49
CA SER A 769 -5.13 10.07 -8.50
C SER A 769 -5.29 10.65 -9.90
N ILE A 770 -4.29 10.42 -10.76
CA ILE A 770 -4.32 10.77 -12.18
C ILE A 770 -3.99 9.55 -13.03
N ALA A 771 -4.75 9.34 -14.11
CA ALA A 771 -4.46 8.27 -15.06
C ALA A 771 -3.31 8.67 -15.99
N VAL A 772 -2.34 7.78 -16.18
CA VAL A 772 -1.25 7.92 -17.14
C VAL A 772 -1.56 6.98 -18.31
N LEU A 773 -1.89 7.57 -19.45
CA LEU A 773 -2.32 6.90 -20.67
C LEU A 773 -1.28 7.10 -21.79
N PRO A 774 -0.18 6.34 -21.80
CA PRO A 774 0.98 6.70 -22.58
C PRO A 774 0.86 6.35 -24.07
N PHE A 775 1.67 7.02 -24.88
CA PHE A 775 1.92 6.62 -26.26
C PHE A 775 3.31 6.01 -26.42
N LYS A 776 3.45 5.11 -27.40
CA LYS A 776 4.73 4.50 -27.78
C LYS A 776 5.21 5.15 -29.07
N TRP A 777 6.52 5.38 -29.21
CA TRP A 777 7.06 6.01 -30.42
C TRP A 777 6.72 5.25 -31.71
N ARG A 778 6.61 3.92 -31.64
CA ARG A 778 6.19 3.07 -32.76
C ARG A 778 4.76 3.34 -33.24
N THR A 779 3.93 3.97 -32.42
CA THR A 779 2.57 4.37 -32.76
C THR A 779 2.42 5.89 -32.90
N VAL A 780 3.51 6.57 -33.31
CA VAL A 780 3.54 8.00 -33.66
C VAL A 780 3.99 8.18 -35.10
N ASP A 781 3.20 8.82 -35.95
CA ASP A 781 3.48 8.98 -37.39
C ASP A 781 4.73 9.83 -37.68
N ALA A 782 5.01 10.84 -36.85
CA ALA A 782 6.23 11.64 -36.90
C ALA A 782 7.50 10.79 -36.76
N TYR A 783 7.44 9.71 -35.97
CA TYR A 783 8.54 8.75 -35.83
C TYR A 783 8.84 8.00 -37.14
N TYR A 784 7.95 7.99 -38.13
CA TYR A 784 8.19 7.40 -39.46
C TYR A 784 8.58 8.46 -40.49
N TYR A 785 7.90 9.60 -40.50
CA TYR A 785 8.01 10.57 -41.59
C TYR A 785 9.10 11.64 -41.40
N MET A 786 9.46 12.01 -40.16
CA MET A 786 10.35 13.16 -39.93
C MET A 786 11.80 12.72 -39.68
N ASP A 787 12.76 13.36 -40.35
CA ASP A 787 14.20 13.06 -40.18
C ASP A 787 14.75 13.50 -38.81
N ALA A 788 14.06 14.44 -38.14
CA ALA A 788 14.37 14.87 -36.78
C ALA A 788 14.39 13.71 -35.76
N PHE A 789 13.68 12.61 -36.04
CA PHE A 789 13.67 11.40 -35.20
C PHE A 789 14.74 10.37 -35.57
N SER A 790 15.64 10.66 -36.51
CA SER A 790 16.74 9.75 -36.89
C SER A 790 17.59 9.29 -35.70
N GLY A 791 17.94 10.20 -34.80
CA GLY A 791 18.68 9.89 -33.57
C GLY A 791 17.88 8.99 -32.61
N LEU A 792 16.56 9.18 -32.53
CA LEU A 792 15.69 8.34 -31.71
C LEU A 792 15.54 6.93 -32.31
N ARG A 793 15.41 6.83 -33.64
CA ARG A 793 15.40 5.54 -34.37
C ARG A 793 16.70 4.78 -34.15
N LYS A 794 17.84 5.47 -34.24
CA LYS A 794 19.16 4.90 -33.97
C LYS A 794 19.27 4.37 -32.54
N MET A 795 18.88 5.19 -31.56
CA MET A 795 18.95 4.85 -30.14
C MET A 795 18.09 3.63 -29.81
N LYS A 796 16.89 3.56 -30.39
CA LYS A 796 15.94 2.47 -30.14
C LYS A 796 16.23 1.21 -30.98
N GLY A 797 16.87 1.35 -32.14
CA GLY A 797 17.24 0.24 -33.03
C GLY A 797 16.07 -0.42 -33.77
N GLU A 798 14.89 0.20 -33.77
CA GLU A 798 13.63 -0.44 -34.21
C GLU A 798 13.30 -0.13 -35.68
N LEU A 799 13.81 0.98 -36.19
CA LEU A 799 13.66 1.45 -37.57
C LEU A 799 15.02 1.98 -38.07
N PRO A 800 15.28 1.94 -39.39
CA PRO A 800 16.44 2.60 -39.98
C PRO A 800 16.49 4.10 -39.66
N GLU A 801 17.68 4.70 -39.61
CA GLU A 801 17.82 6.14 -39.27
C GLU A 801 17.07 7.07 -40.24
N LYS A 802 16.93 6.66 -41.51
CA LYS A 802 16.19 7.40 -42.55
C LYS A 802 14.67 7.41 -42.33
N SER A 803 13.97 8.38 -42.92
CA SER A 803 12.50 8.37 -43.00
C SER A 803 11.96 7.11 -43.68
N GLN A 804 10.75 6.72 -43.29
CA GLN A 804 10.08 5.50 -43.71
C GLN A 804 8.86 5.81 -44.60
N GLY A 805 8.50 4.86 -45.46
CA GLY A 805 7.29 4.94 -46.28
C GLY A 805 6.01 4.71 -45.48
N SER A 806 4.88 5.19 -46.02
CA SER A 806 3.55 5.02 -45.41
C SER A 806 3.16 3.54 -45.24
N ASP A 807 3.64 2.67 -46.13
CA ASP A 807 3.46 1.21 -46.05
C ASP A 807 4.09 0.61 -44.79
N VAL A 808 5.27 1.12 -44.38
CA VAL A 808 5.96 0.69 -43.17
C VAL A 808 5.18 1.14 -41.93
N LEU A 809 4.65 2.38 -41.93
CA LEU A 809 3.84 2.90 -40.84
C LEU A 809 2.57 2.07 -40.65
N VAL A 810 1.79 1.85 -41.72
CA VAL A 810 0.53 1.09 -41.64
C VAL A 810 0.77 -0.30 -41.08
N ARG A 811 1.77 -1.01 -41.64
CA ARG A 811 2.13 -2.34 -41.17
C ARG A 811 2.52 -2.34 -39.70
N LYS A 812 3.36 -1.41 -39.25
CA LYS A 812 3.82 -1.36 -37.85
C LYS A 812 2.70 -0.97 -36.88
N TYR A 813 1.80 -0.08 -37.28
CA TYR A 813 0.64 0.26 -36.47
C TYR A 813 -0.29 -0.93 -36.31
N ILE A 814 -0.60 -1.63 -37.41
CA ILE A 814 -1.43 -2.84 -37.39
C ILE A 814 -0.76 -3.92 -36.55
N GLU A 815 0.54 -4.16 -36.70
CA GLU A 815 1.31 -5.09 -35.86
C GLU A 815 1.18 -4.78 -34.37
N GLU A 816 1.32 -3.51 -33.96
CA GLU A 816 1.19 -3.12 -32.55
C GLU A 816 -0.27 -3.18 -32.07
N ILE A 817 -1.25 -2.86 -32.92
CA ILE A 817 -2.68 -3.01 -32.62
C ILE A 817 -3.01 -4.48 -32.37
N ASP A 818 -2.65 -5.36 -33.31
CA ASP A 818 -2.96 -6.79 -33.20
C ASP A 818 -2.20 -7.44 -32.05
N LYS A 819 -0.93 -7.06 -31.83
CA LYS A 819 -0.16 -7.51 -30.65
C LYS A 819 -0.81 -7.11 -29.33
N VAL A 820 -1.30 -5.87 -29.22
CA VAL A 820 -1.99 -5.42 -27.99
C VAL A 820 -3.33 -6.13 -27.81
N ILE A 821 -4.04 -6.44 -28.90
CA ILE A 821 -5.25 -7.28 -28.86
C ILE A 821 -4.92 -8.71 -28.40
N GLU A 822 -3.83 -9.31 -28.89
CA GLU A 822 -3.41 -10.66 -28.50
C GLU A 822 -2.97 -10.75 -27.04
N THR A 823 -2.20 -9.76 -26.57
CA THR A 823 -1.62 -9.75 -25.22
C THR A 823 -2.54 -9.16 -24.16
N GLY A 824 -3.54 -8.39 -24.57
CA GLY A 824 -4.41 -7.61 -23.72
C GLY A 824 -3.71 -6.41 -23.09
N GLY A 825 -4.26 -5.21 -23.26
CA GLY A 825 -3.63 -3.99 -22.73
C GLY A 825 -4.20 -2.69 -23.27
N TYR A 826 -3.42 -1.62 -23.17
CA TYR A 826 -3.76 -0.28 -23.67
C TYR A 826 -2.80 0.17 -24.77
N LEU A 827 -3.32 0.78 -25.84
CA LEU A 827 -2.52 1.42 -26.88
C LEU A 827 -3.07 2.80 -27.26
N SER A 828 -2.18 3.80 -27.31
CA SER A 828 -2.47 5.11 -27.91
C SER A 828 -1.81 5.20 -29.28
N THR A 829 -2.58 5.49 -30.32
CA THR A 829 -2.07 5.83 -31.66
C THR A 829 -2.09 7.33 -31.86
N LEU A 830 -1.07 7.89 -32.50
CA LEU A 830 -0.92 9.33 -32.69
C LEU A 830 -0.65 9.69 -34.16
N PHE A 831 -1.55 10.51 -34.70
CA PHE A 831 -1.37 11.17 -36.00
C PHE A 831 -1.26 12.68 -35.85
N HIS A 832 -0.46 13.30 -36.72
CA HIS A 832 -0.33 14.75 -36.79
C HIS A 832 -0.94 15.26 -38.11
N PRO A 833 -1.93 16.17 -38.08
CA PRO A 833 -2.58 16.67 -39.28
C PRO A 833 -1.63 17.36 -40.27
N PHE A 834 -0.58 18.04 -39.79
CA PHE A 834 0.44 18.64 -40.66
C PHE A 834 1.30 17.59 -41.38
N LEU A 835 1.38 16.35 -40.90
CA LEU A 835 2.06 15.28 -41.62
C LEU A 835 1.14 14.56 -42.61
N THR A 836 -0.18 14.74 -42.51
CA THR A 836 -1.18 14.00 -43.28
C THR A 836 -1.63 14.78 -44.53
N ASN A 837 -0.70 15.45 -45.20
CA ASN A 837 -0.96 16.42 -46.26
C ASN A 837 -0.85 15.86 -47.69
N THR A 838 -0.48 14.59 -47.84
CA THR A 838 -0.45 13.89 -49.12
C THR A 838 -1.53 12.81 -49.17
N PRO A 839 -2.06 12.47 -50.37
CA PRO A 839 -3.04 11.40 -50.51
C PRO A 839 -2.57 10.07 -49.90
N GLU A 840 -1.29 9.74 -50.05
CA GLU A 840 -0.68 8.51 -49.53
C GLU A 840 -0.69 8.43 -48.00
N ARG A 841 -0.47 9.55 -47.32
CA ARG A 841 -0.46 9.59 -45.84
C ARG A 841 -1.87 9.65 -45.26
N LEU A 842 -2.78 10.35 -45.94
CA LEU A 842 -4.21 10.33 -45.58
C LEU A 842 -4.77 8.91 -45.73
N GLN A 843 -4.42 8.20 -46.81
CA GLN A 843 -4.79 6.81 -47.00
C GLN A 843 -4.20 5.89 -45.92
N ALA A 844 -2.96 6.10 -45.51
CA ALA A 844 -2.34 5.33 -44.43
C ALA A 844 -3.11 5.44 -43.10
N MET A 845 -3.53 6.66 -42.75
CA MET A 845 -4.35 6.89 -41.58
C MET A 845 -5.74 6.25 -41.70
N GLU A 846 -6.39 6.37 -42.87
CA GLU A 846 -7.67 5.74 -43.14
C GLU A 846 -7.59 4.20 -42.99
N GLU A 847 -6.52 3.57 -43.47
CA GLU A 847 -6.33 2.12 -43.32
C GLU A 847 -6.16 1.70 -41.86
N VAL A 848 -5.43 2.48 -41.04
CA VAL A 848 -5.32 2.23 -39.59
C VAL A 848 -6.68 2.40 -38.89
N MET A 849 -7.42 3.47 -39.20
CA MET A 849 -8.77 3.70 -38.64
C MET A 849 -9.74 2.59 -39.03
N LYS A 850 -9.70 2.17 -40.29
CA LYS A 850 -10.53 1.08 -40.83
C LYS A 850 -10.21 -0.25 -40.16
N HIS A 851 -8.93 -0.54 -39.90
CA HIS A 851 -8.54 -1.72 -39.13
C HIS A 851 -9.08 -1.64 -37.70
N LEU A 852 -8.89 -0.53 -36.99
CA LEU A 852 -9.43 -0.34 -35.63
C LEU A 852 -10.96 -0.48 -35.58
N ALA A 853 -11.68 0.12 -36.53
CA ALA A 853 -13.13 0.00 -36.63
C ALA A 853 -13.56 -1.45 -36.86
N ARG A 854 -12.89 -2.17 -37.75
CA ARG A 854 -13.12 -3.61 -37.96
C ARG A 854 -12.87 -4.43 -36.69
N ARG A 855 -11.74 -4.24 -36.00
CA ARG A 855 -11.44 -4.97 -34.76
C ARG A 855 -12.44 -4.63 -33.63
N ARG A 856 -12.98 -3.41 -33.61
CA ARG A 856 -14.06 -3.02 -32.70
C ARG A 856 -15.38 -3.72 -33.03
N GLU A 857 -15.76 -3.80 -34.32
CA GLU A 857 -16.95 -4.54 -34.77
C GLU A 857 -16.84 -6.05 -34.49
N GLU A 858 -15.64 -6.59 -34.60
CA GLU A 858 -15.29 -7.97 -34.22
C GLU A 858 -15.31 -8.17 -32.70
N GLY A 859 -15.39 -7.08 -31.92
CA GLY A 859 -15.46 -7.07 -30.47
C GLY A 859 -14.12 -7.22 -29.76
N ASP A 860 -13.00 -7.16 -30.47
CA ASP A 860 -11.64 -7.34 -29.95
C ASP A 860 -11.07 -6.07 -29.28
N VAL A 861 -11.59 -4.90 -29.67
CA VAL A 861 -11.11 -3.58 -29.25
C VAL A 861 -12.21 -2.82 -28.52
N HIS A 862 -11.94 -2.48 -27.26
CA HIS A 862 -12.77 -1.58 -26.47
C HIS A 862 -12.26 -0.16 -26.60
N PHE A 863 -13.16 0.75 -26.93
CA PHE A 863 -12.96 2.16 -26.65
C PHE A 863 -13.58 2.42 -25.28
N TRP A 864 -12.74 2.79 -24.30
CA TRP A 864 -13.09 2.95 -22.88
C TRP A 864 -14.50 3.51 -22.63
N LYS A 865 -15.39 2.75 -21.96
CA LYS A 865 -16.55 3.24 -21.18
C LYS A 865 -16.96 2.40 -19.94
N THR A 866 -15.96 1.95 -19.17
CA THR A 866 -15.98 1.63 -17.70
C THR A 866 -15.95 0.20 -17.17
N GLY A 867 -16.51 -0.84 -17.80
CA GLY A 867 -16.28 -2.25 -17.38
C GLY A 867 -16.57 -2.57 -15.90
N GLY A 868 -17.37 -1.73 -15.23
CA GLY A 868 -17.56 -1.74 -13.79
C GLY A 868 -18.43 -0.58 -13.29
N ILE A 869 -18.89 -0.67 -12.05
CA ILE A 869 -19.68 0.34 -11.33
C ILE A 869 -19.05 0.54 -9.95
N GLY A 870 -18.50 1.74 -9.69
CA GLY A 870 -17.69 2.01 -8.50
C GLY A 870 -16.55 0.98 -8.37
N ASP A 871 -16.36 0.45 -7.16
CA ASP A 871 -15.35 -0.59 -6.90
C ASP A 871 -15.69 -1.98 -7.49
N SER A 872 -16.88 -2.17 -8.08
CA SER A 872 -17.29 -3.45 -8.68
C SER A 872 -16.87 -3.54 -10.14
N VAL A 873 -15.65 -4.02 -10.38
CA VAL A 873 -15.04 -4.15 -11.71
C VAL A 873 -15.13 -5.59 -12.22
N ILE A 874 -15.46 -5.75 -13.50
CA ILE A 874 -15.53 -7.05 -14.17
C ILE A 874 -14.11 -7.45 -14.60
N HIS A 875 -13.55 -8.51 -14.00
CA HIS A 875 -12.20 -9.02 -14.30
C HIS A 875 -12.21 -10.40 -14.99
N HIS A 876 -13.39 -10.96 -15.24
CA HIS A 876 -13.61 -12.29 -15.80
C HIS A 876 -15.02 -12.36 -16.42
N ASP A 877 -15.30 -13.42 -17.17
CA ASP A 877 -16.62 -13.66 -17.73
C ASP A 877 -17.69 -13.62 -16.65
N LEU A 878 -18.63 -12.68 -16.80
CA LEU A 878 -19.72 -12.48 -15.87
C LEU A 878 -21.03 -12.70 -16.59
N GLY A 879 -21.76 -13.74 -16.20
CA GLY A 879 -23.14 -13.92 -16.64
C GLY A 879 -23.97 -12.75 -16.14
N LEU A 880 -24.80 -12.15 -16.97
CA LEU A 880 -25.60 -10.98 -16.58
C LEU A 880 -26.96 -11.40 -16.01
N GLY A 881 -27.77 -10.42 -15.62
CA GLY A 881 -29.16 -10.59 -15.19
C GLY A 881 -29.34 -10.76 -13.69
N HIS A 882 -30.30 -10.03 -13.13
CA HIS A 882 -30.67 -10.11 -11.72
C HIS A 882 -32.15 -9.76 -11.47
N GLU A 883 -32.92 -9.50 -12.52
CA GLU A 883 -34.35 -9.25 -12.46
C GLU A 883 -35.06 -10.40 -13.17
N SER A 884 -35.50 -11.41 -12.44
CA SER A 884 -35.89 -12.69 -13.07
C SER A 884 -37.02 -13.39 -12.35
N ALA A 885 -37.80 -14.13 -13.13
CA ALA A 885 -38.79 -15.08 -12.67
C ALA A 885 -38.67 -16.37 -13.50
N GLY A 886 -39.15 -17.48 -12.96
CA GLY A 886 -39.09 -18.77 -13.64
C GLY A 886 -39.87 -19.86 -12.92
N ILE A 887 -39.70 -21.09 -13.38
CA ILE A 887 -40.39 -22.29 -12.87
C ILE A 887 -39.42 -23.23 -12.16
N ILE A 888 -39.86 -23.84 -11.07
CA ILE A 888 -39.07 -24.88 -10.39
C ILE A 888 -39.10 -26.16 -11.22
N ILE A 889 -37.97 -26.55 -11.78
CA ILE A 889 -37.83 -27.82 -12.52
C ILE A 889 -37.27 -28.96 -11.65
N LYS A 890 -36.59 -28.62 -10.55
CA LYS A 890 -35.94 -29.57 -9.64
C LYS A 890 -35.75 -28.93 -8.27
N THR A 891 -35.90 -29.73 -7.22
CA THR A 891 -35.68 -29.31 -5.83
C THR A 891 -34.56 -30.11 -5.17
N GLY A 892 -33.87 -29.48 -4.21
CA GLY A 892 -32.96 -30.20 -3.31
C GLY A 892 -33.73 -31.01 -2.26
N SER A 893 -33.11 -32.02 -1.68
CA SER A 893 -33.76 -32.93 -0.71
C SER A 893 -34.31 -32.24 0.55
N ASN A 894 -33.76 -31.08 0.91
CA ASN A 894 -34.16 -30.32 2.11
C ASN A 894 -35.19 -29.21 1.82
N VAL A 895 -35.60 -29.03 0.57
CA VAL A 895 -36.61 -28.03 0.15
C VAL A 895 -37.99 -28.52 0.59
N LYS A 896 -38.78 -27.65 1.25
CA LYS A 896 -40.08 -28.03 1.84
C LYS A 896 -41.26 -27.13 1.46
N ARG A 897 -40.98 -25.86 1.15
CA ARG A 897 -41.97 -24.82 0.82
C ARG A 897 -42.30 -24.78 -0.66
N LEU A 898 -41.37 -25.19 -1.52
CA LEU A 898 -41.53 -25.18 -2.99
C LEU A 898 -41.48 -26.60 -3.57
N LYS A 899 -42.22 -26.83 -4.66
CA LYS A 899 -42.22 -28.08 -5.42
C LYS A 899 -41.98 -27.83 -6.91
N VAL A 900 -41.61 -28.88 -7.63
CA VAL A 900 -41.50 -28.86 -9.10
C VAL A 900 -42.83 -28.39 -9.70
N GLY A 901 -42.77 -27.43 -10.62
CA GLY A 901 -43.90 -26.78 -11.26
C GLY A 901 -44.29 -25.43 -10.66
N ASP A 902 -43.82 -25.07 -9.46
CA ASP A 902 -44.15 -23.77 -8.86
C ASP A 902 -43.48 -22.62 -9.65
N ARG A 903 -44.23 -21.53 -9.86
CA ARG A 903 -43.73 -20.29 -10.47
C ARG A 903 -43.17 -19.37 -9.39
N VAL A 904 -41.99 -18.79 -9.62
CA VAL A 904 -41.29 -18.00 -8.61
C VAL A 904 -40.62 -16.77 -9.21
N ALA A 905 -40.57 -15.68 -8.45
CA ALA A 905 -39.64 -14.57 -8.65
C ALA A 905 -38.37 -14.76 -7.81
N LEU A 906 -37.22 -14.31 -8.33
CA LEU A 906 -35.90 -14.49 -7.71
C LEU A 906 -35.45 -13.21 -7.01
N GLU A 907 -35.28 -13.24 -5.69
CA GLU A 907 -34.61 -12.15 -4.96
C GLU A 907 -33.08 -12.36 -5.01
N CYS A 908 -32.40 -11.62 -5.88
CA CYS A 908 -31.01 -11.90 -6.23
C CYS A 908 -29.95 -11.56 -5.17
N GLY A 909 -30.32 -10.89 -4.07
CA GLY A 909 -29.42 -10.56 -2.97
C GLY A 909 -29.50 -11.58 -1.83
N ILE A 910 -28.57 -12.54 -1.80
CA ILE A 910 -28.51 -13.59 -0.79
C ILE A 910 -27.51 -13.19 0.32
N PRO A 911 -28.00 -12.84 1.53
CA PRO A 911 -27.13 -12.53 2.66
C PRO A 911 -26.56 -13.81 3.30
N CYS A 912 -25.49 -13.67 4.09
CA CYS A 912 -24.90 -14.81 4.78
C CYS A 912 -25.83 -15.45 5.83
N SER A 913 -26.87 -14.73 6.26
CA SER A 913 -27.90 -15.20 7.20
C SER A 913 -27.35 -15.68 8.54
N LYS A 914 -26.13 -15.28 8.92
CA LYS A 914 -25.48 -15.69 10.16
C LYS A 914 -25.95 -14.83 11.34
N PRO A 915 -26.18 -15.40 12.53
CA PRO A 915 -26.49 -14.63 13.74
C PRO A 915 -25.34 -13.73 14.18
N THR A 916 -24.11 -14.03 13.77
CA THR A 916 -22.91 -13.21 14.02
C THR A 916 -22.80 -12.01 13.07
N CYS A 917 -23.60 -11.95 12.00
CA CYS A 917 -23.63 -10.82 11.08
C CYS A 917 -24.65 -9.79 11.58
N GLU A 918 -24.18 -8.61 11.98
CA GLU A 918 -25.03 -7.55 12.53
C GLU A 918 -26.12 -7.10 11.56
N ALA A 919 -25.78 -6.93 10.28
CA ALA A 919 -26.73 -6.54 9.24
C ALA A 919 -27.85 -7.58 9.08
N CYS A 920 -27.52 -8.87 9.06
CA CYS A 920 -28.52 -9.94 9.00
C CYS A 920 -29.38 -9.97 10.27
N ARG A 921 -28.74 -9.92 11.45
CA ARG A 921 -29.40 -10.01 12.75
C ARG A 921 -30.36 -8.85 13.02
N THR A 922 -30.07 -7.66 12.48
CA THR A 922 -30.91 -6.45 12.62
C THR A 922 -31.93 -6.30 11.50
N GLY A 923 -32.07 -7.31 10.63
CA GLY A 923 -32.98 -7.27 9.49
C GLY A 923 -32.58 -6.25 8.42
N ARG A 924 -31.30 -5.85 8.34
CA ARG A 924 -30.73 -5.02 7.26
C ARG A 924 -29.86 -5.87 6.33
N TYR A 925 -30.38 -7.02 5.91
CA TYR A 925 -29.60 -8.04 5.22
C TYR A 925 -29.04 -7.58 3.86
N ASN A 926 -29.62 -6.54 3.25
CA ASN A 926 -29.10 -5.88 2.06
C ASN A 926 -27.73 -5.22 2.27
N ALA A 927 -27.36 -4.93 3.52
CA ALA A 927 -26.05 -4.41 3.92
C ALA A 927 -25.12 -5.51 4.48
N CYS A 928 -25.44 -6.79 4.26
CA CYS A 928 -24.55 -7.88 4.66
C CYS A 928 -23.21 -7.77 3.92
N PRO A 929 -22.05 -7.77 4.59
CA PRO A 929 -20.75 -7.64 3.93
C PRO A 929 -20.41 -8.86 3.06
N ASP A 930 -20.93 -10.03 3.45
CA ASP A 930 -20.80 -11.28 2.69
C ASP A 930 -22.01 -11.53 1.76
N ILE A 931 -22.75 -10.49 1.34
CA ILE A 931 -23.90 -10.68 0.44
C ILE A 931 -23.43 -11.19 -0.92
N ILE A 932 -24.11 -12.22 -1.41
CA ILE A 932 -24.01 -12.66 -2.80
C ILE A 932 -25.11 -11.94 -3.57
N PHE A 933 -24.74 -11.11 -4.54
CA PHE A 933 -25.73 -10.50 -5.44
C PHE A 933 -25.46 -10.99 -6.86
N TYR A 934 -26.40 -11.73 -7.42
CA TYR A 934 -26.26 -12.25 -8.78
C TYR A 934 -26.08 -11.11 -9.79
N SER A 935 -25.19 -11.29 -10.77
CA SER A 935 -24.76 -10.27 -11.74
C SER A 935 -23.92 -9.11 -11.16
N SER A 936 -23.47 -9.19 -9.91
CA SER A 936 -22.40 -8.33 -9.38
C SER A 936 -21.09 -9.11 -9.33
N PRO A 937 -19.97 -8.59 -9.88
CA PRO A 937 -18.68 -9.27 -9.82
C PRO A 937 -18.31 -9.72 -8.39
N PRO A 938 -17.83 -10.96 -8.20
CA PRO A 938 -17.50 -11.96 -9.22
C PRO A 938 -18.63 -12.94 -9.59
N VAL A 939 -19.88 -12.69 -9.19
CA VAL A 939 -20.96 -13.68 -9.18
C VAL A 939 -21.82 -13.62 -10.47
N HIS A 940 -21.84 -14.70 -11.26
CA HIS A 940 -22.69 -14.83 -12.45
C HIS A 940 -24.17 -14.63 -12.13
N GLY A 941 -24.86 -13.90 -13.00
CA GLY A 941 -26.27 -13.57 -12.94
C GLY A 941 -27.25 -14.70 -13.28
N THR A 942 -28.49 -14.29 -13.47
CA THR A 942 -29.66 -15.13 -13.72
C THR A 942 -30.06 -15.20 -15.19
N LEU A 943 -29.41 -14.47 -16.11
CA LEU A 943 -29.69 -14.51 -17.55
C LEU A 943 -29.16 -15.79 -18.18
N ARG A 944 -29.88 -16.90 -17.96
CA ARG A 944 -29.55 -18.26 -18.39
C ARG A 944 -30.78 -19.16 -18.30
N ARG A 945 -30.80 -20.25 -19.07
CA ARG A 945 -31.91 -21.24 -19.08
C ARG A 945 -32.14 -21.89 -17.69
N TYR A 946 -31.06 -22.19 -16.97
CA TYR A 946 -31.13 -22.88 -15.67
C TYR A 946 -30.34 -22.15 -14.59
N HIS A 947 -30.98 -21.87 -13.46
CA HIS A 947 -30.36 -21.19 -12.33
C HIS A 947 -30.70 -21.90 -11.01
N VAL A 948 -29.66 -22.22 -10.21
CA VAL A 948 -29.83 -22.75 -8.86
C VAL A 948 -29.91 -21.59 -7.87
N HIS A 949 -31.02 -21.49 -7.13
CA HIS A 949 -31.28 -20.45 -6.15
C HIS A 949 -31.70 -21.04 -4.79
N PRO A 950 -31.31 -20.46 -3.64
CA PRO A 950 -31.78 -20.93 -2.35
C PRO A 950 -33.29 -20.72 -2.17
N GLU A 951 -33.98 -21.73 -1.64
CA GLU A 951 -35.44 -21.69 -1.43
C GLU A 951 -35.90 -20.47 -0.62
N ALA A 952 -35.10 -19.98 0.34
CA ALA A 952 -35.48 -18.84 1.17
C ALA A 952 -35.66 -17.52 0.40
N TRP A 953 -35.07 -17.38 -0.78
CA TRP A 953 -35.04 -16.15 -1.59
C TRP A 953 -35.84 -16.28 -2.90
N LEU A 954 -36.66 -17.33 -3.00
CA LEU A 954 -37.59 -17.55 -4.10
C LEU A 954 -39.02 -17.19 -3.65
N HIS A 955 -39.68 -16.28 -4.36
CA HIS A 955 -41.01 -15.81 -3.96
C HIS A 955 -42.08 -16.42 -4.89
N PRO A 956 -43.01 -17.26 -4.37
CA PRO A 956 -44.05 -17.89 -5.19
C PRO A 956 -44.94 -16.84 -5.85
N LEU A 957 -45.19 -17.00 -7.14
CA LEU A 957 -46.07 -16.12 -7.90
C LEU A 957 -47.49 -16.67 -7.94
N PRO A 958 -48.51 -15.90 -7.52
CA PRO A 958 -49.92 -16.25 -7.74
C PRO A 958 -50.24 -16.40 -9.23
N ASP A 959 -51.34 -17.10 -9.53
CA ASP A 959 -51.80 -17.30 -10.92
C ASP A 959 -52.02 -15.98 -11.68
N SER A 960 -52.41 -14.93 -10.96
CA SER A 960 -52.66 -13.58 -11.50
C SER A 960 -51.41 -12.81 -11.94
N ILE A 961 -50.21 -13.22 -11.51
CA ILE A 961 -48.94 -12.54 -11.85
C ILE A 961 -48.18 -13.36 -12.90
N SER A 962 -47.92 -12.76 -14.06
CA SER A 962 -47.11 -13.37 -15.12
C SER A 962 -45.62 -13.45 -14.77
N TYR A 963 -44.82 -14.23 -15.51
CA TYR A 963 -43.35 -14.22 -15.35
C TYR A 963 -42.74 -12.85 -15.65
N GLU A 964 -43.28 -12.13 -16.65
CA GLU A 964 -42.83 -10.79 -16.99
C GLU A 964 -43.00 -9.81 -15.81
N GLU A 965 -44.17 -9.86 -15.16
CA GLU A 965 -44.43 -9.08 -13.94
C GLU A 965 -43.59 -9.57 -12.76
N GLY A 966 -43.39 -10.89 -12.64
CA GLY A 966 -42.52 -11.50 -11.64
C GLY A 966 -41.08 -10.99 -11.71
N ALA A 967 -40.53 -10.84 -12.92
CA ALA A 967 -39.20 -10.25 -13.12
C ALA A 967 -39.17 -8.76 -12.73
N LEU A 968 -40.26 -8.02 -12.98
CA LEU A 968 -40.41 -6.61 -12.61
C LEU A 968 -40.61 -6.36 -11.11
N LEU A 969 -40.78 -7.41 -10.29
CA LEU A 969 -40.82 -7.27 -8.83
C LEU A 969 -39.48 -6.80 -8.25
N GLU A 970 -38.38 -7.01 -8.97
CA GLU A 970 -37.03 -6.54 -8.58
C GLU A 970 -36.95 -5.00 -8.60
N PRO A 971 -37.22 -4.30 -9.72
CA PRO A 971 -37.16 -2.84 -9.74
C PRO A 971 -38.28 -2.23 -8.89
N LEU A 972 -39.46 -2.88 -8.80
CA LEU A 972 -40.50 -2.44 -7.87
C LEU A 972 -40.04 -2.54 -6.41
N SER A 973 -39.25 -3.57 -6.06
CA SER A 973 -38.66 -3.71 -4.72
C SER A 973 -37.71 -2.56 -4.39
N VAL A 974 -36.91 -2.09 -5.35
CA VAL A 974 -36.09 -0.87 -5.21
C VAL A 974 -37.01 0.32 -4.88
N ALA A 975 -38.06 0.56 -5.66
CA ALA A 975 -38.97 1.66 -5.41
C ALA A 975 -39.64 1.60 -4.02
N LEU A 976 -40.19 0.44 -3.63
CA LEU A 976 -40.86 0.26 -2.35
C LEU A 976 -39.92 0.50 -1.16
N ALA A 977 -38.68 0.01 -1.22
CA ALA A 977 -37.67 0.30 -0.20
C ALA A 977 -37.38 1.81 -0.11
N GLY A 978 -37.39 2.52 -1.24
CA GLY A 978 -37.22 3.97 -1.29
C GLY A 978 -38.39 4.74 -0.68
N ILE A 979 -39.63 4.32 -0.98
CA ILE A 979 -40.83 4.88 -0.37
C ILE A 979 -40.79 4.73 1.16
N GLU A 980 -40.46 3.54 1.66
CA GLU A 980 -40.41 3.30 3.11
C GLU A 980 -39.30 4.11 3.79
N ARG A 981 -38.12 4.19 3.19
CA ARG A 981 -36.95 4.87 3.79
C ARG A 981 -36.98 6.39 3.65
N SER A 982 -37.66 6.91 2.63
CA SER A 982 -37.88 8.34 2.44
C SER A 982 -38.87 8.91 3.47
N GLY A 983 -39.71 8.06 4.06
CA GLY A 983 -40.74 8.49 5.01
C GLY A 983 -41.92 9.18 4.34
N LEU A 984 -42.17 8.90 3.06
CA LEU A 984 -43.35 9.36 2.34
C LEU A 984 -44.63 8.96 3.09
N ARG A 985 -45.53 9.92 3.28
CA ARG A 985 -46.85 9.72 3.86
C ARG A 985 -47.95 10.09 2.86
N LEU A 986 -49.14 9.56 3.12
CA LEU A 986 -50.36 9.93 2.41
C LEU A 986 -50.52 11.46 2.37
N GLY A 987 -50.73 12.01 1.17
CA GLY A 987 -50.93 13.45 0.96
C GLY A 987 -49.66 14.30 0.91
N ASP A 988 -48.47 13.70 0.93
CA ASP A 988 -47.22 14.47 0.81
C ASP A 988 -46.97 14.97 -0.63
N PRO A 989 -46.52 16.23 -0.82
CA PRO A 989 -46.10 16.73 -2.12
C PRO A 989 -44.74 16.16 -2.50
N LEU A 990 -44.71 15.47 -3.64
CA LEU A 990 -43.58 14.68 -4.11
C LEU A 990 -43.09 15.14 -5.49
N VAL A 991 -41.77 15.23 -5.63
CA VAL A 991 -41.09 15.33 -6.93
C VAL A 991 -40.31 14.05 -7.19
N ILE A 992 -40.40 13.50 -8.40
CA ILE A 992 -39.58 12.38 -8.86
C ILE A 992 -38.69 12.88 -9.99
N CYS A 993 -37.37 12.83 -9.80
CA CYS A 993 -36.43 13.23 -10.84
C CYS A 993 -36.02 12.02 -11.68
N GLY A 994 -36.28 12.06 -12.98
CA GLY A 994 -36.08 10.97 -13.92
C GLY A 994 -37.34 10.14 -14.15
N ALA A 995 -37.70 9.93 -15.41
CA ALA A 995 -38.79 9.07 -15.89
C ALA A 995 -38.24 7.83 -16.63
N GLY A 996 -37.03 7.38 -16.28
CA GLY A 996 -36.55 6.04 -16.61
C GLY A 996 -37.28 4.96 -15.80
N PRO A 997 -36.92 3.67 -15.96
CA PRO A 997 -37.62 2.55 -15.31
C PRO A 997 -37.79 2.73 -13.80
N ILE A 998 -36.71 3.05 -13.08
CA ILE A 998 -36.73 3.31 -11.62
C ILE A 998 -37.65 4.48 -11.25
N GLY A 999 -37.66 5.54 -12.05
CA GLY A 999 -38.54 6.68 -11.86
C GLY A 999 -40.02 6.33 -12.04
N LEU A 1000 -40.34 5.54 -13.07
CA LEU A 1000 -41.71 5.10 -13.35
C LEU A 1000 -42.24 4.11 -12.30
N VAL A 1001 -41.43 3.14 -11.85
CA VAL A 1001 -41.85 2.26 -10.74
C VAL A 1001 -41.96 3.03 -9.42
N SER A 1002 -41.12 4.05 -9.19
CA SER A 1002 -41.25 4.96 -8.04
C SER A 1002 -42.52 5.79 -8.12
N LEU A 1003 -42.93 6.22 -9.32
CA LEU A 1003 -44.20 6.92 -9.54
C LEU A 1003 -45.39 6.04 -9.22
N LEU A 1004 -45.39 4.78 -9.69
CA LEU A 1004 -46.46 3.81 -9.38
C LEU A 1004 -46.53 3.53 -7.87
N ALA A 1005 -45.38 3.26 -7.23
CA ALA A 1005 -45.31 3.02 -5.79
C ALA A 1005 -45.76 4.24 -4.96
N ALA A 1006 -45.30 5.45 -5.32
CA ALA A 1006 -45.72 6.68 -4.66
C ALA A 1006 -47.20 7.00 -4.89
N HIS A 1007 -47.74 6.67 -6.07
CA HIS A 1007 -49.16 6.80 -6.34
C HIS A 1007 -49.98 5.88 -5.45
N ALA A 1008 -49.58 4.60 -5.33
CA ALA A 1008 -50.23 3.64 -4.45
C ALA A 1008 -50.12 4.05 -2.97
N ALA A 1009 -49.02 4.66 -2.56
CA ALA A 1009 -48.83 5.23 -1.22
C ALA A 1009 -49.64 6.52 -0.97
N GLY A 1010 -50.26 7.09 -2.02
CA GLY A 1010 -51.15 8.25 -1.92
C GLY A 1010 -50.44 9.60 -1.86
N ALA A 1011 -49.21 9.74 -2.38
CA ALA A 1011 -48.55 11.04 -2.53
C ALA A 1011 -49.41 12.02 -3.34
N ALA A 1012 -49.51 13.29 -2.96
CA ALA A 1012 -50.29 14.28 -3.71
C ALA A 1012 -49.89 15.72 -3.34
N PRO A 1013 -49.67 16.63 -4.31
CA PRO A 1013 -49.47 16.38 -5.75
C PRO A 1013 -48.16 15.63 -6.05
N ILE A 1014 -48.06 15.03 -7.24
CA ILE A 1014 -46.84 14.38 -7.74
C ILE A 1014 -46.38 15.10 -9.01
N VAL A 1015 -45.10 15.51 -9.03
CA VAL A 1015 -44.41 15.97 -10.24
C VAL A 1015 -43.35 14.94 -10.62
N ILE A 1016 -43.22 14.63 -11.91
CA ILE A 1016 -42.11 13.84 -12.46
C ILE A 1016 -41.36 14.63 -13.51
N THR A 1017 -40.04 14.51 -13.52
CA THR A 1017 -39.17 15.25 -14.43
C THR A 1017 -38.33 14.31 -15.30
N ASP A 1018 -38.02 14.72 -16.53
CA ASP A 1018 -37.07 14.03 -17.41
C ASP A 1018 -36.63 15.01 -18.52
N LEU A 1019 -35.60 14.63 -19.27
CA LEU A 1019 -35.17 15.33 -20.48
C LEU A 1019 -36.02 14.90 -21.69
N ASP A 1020 -36.47 13.64 -21.70
CA ASP A 1020 -37.22 13.04 -22.81
C ASP A 1020 -38.74 13.16 -22.61
N GLN A 1021 -39.36 13.90 -23.51
CA GLN A 1021 -40.82 14.09 -23.51
C GLN A 1021 -41.60 12.78 -23.73
N ASN A 1022 -41.03 11.78 -24.41
CA ASN A 1022 -41.68 10.48 -24.59
C ASN A 1022 -41.81 9.74 -23.25
N ARG A 1023 -40.78 9.80 -22.40
CA ARG A 1023 -40.80 9.19 -21.06
C ARG A 1023 -41.78 9.91 -20.12
N LEU A 1024 -41.88 11.23 -20.24
CA LEU A 1024 -42.89 12.01 -19.52
C LEU A 1024 -44.31 11.66 -19.97
N ALA A 1025 -44.53 11.47 -21.27
CA ALA A 1025 -45.81 11.01 -21.80
C ALA A 1025 -46.18 9.62 -21.26
N MET A 1026 -45.22 8.70 -21.15
CA MET A 1026 -45.40 7.39 -20.51
C MET A 1026 -45.76 7.53 -19.02
N ALA A 1027 -45.08 8.40 -18.28
CA ALA A 1027 -45.44 8.65 -16.88
C ALA A 1027 -46.89 9.14 -16.74
N LYS A 1028 -47.32 10.01 -17.66
CA LYS A 1028 -48.69 10.55 -17.72
C LYS A 1028 -49.74 9.49 -18.07
N SER A 1029 -49.41 8.53 -18.92
CA SER A 1029 -50.32 7.42 -19.25
C SER A 1029 -50.47 6.43 -18.09
N LEU A 1030 -49.38 6.17 -17.35
CA LEU A 1030 -49.39 5.31 -16.16
C LEU A 1030 -50.18 5.93 -15.00
N VAL A 1031 -49.97 7.23 -14.74
CA VAL A 1031 -50.64 7.94 -13.63
C VAL A 1031 -51.21 9.26 -14.15
N PRO A 1032 -52.48 9.30 -14.60
CA PRO A 1032 -53.08 10.48 -15.23
C PRO A 1032 -53.00 11.77 -14.41
N ARG A 1033 -52.97 11.67 -13.08
CA ARG A 1033 -52.85 12.81 -12.16
C ARG A 1033 -51.42 13.36 -11.98
N VAL A 1034 -50.39 12.66 -12.48
CA VAL A 1034 -49.00 13.15 -12.38
C VAL A 1034 -48.84 14.41 -13.24
N ARG A 1035 -48.05 15.35 -12.74
CA ARG A 1035 -47.66 16.54 -13.50
C ARG A 1035 -46.24 16.32 -14.04
N THR A 1036 -46.00 16.68 -15.28
CA THR A 1036 -44.72 16.42 -15.96
C THR A 1036 -43.97 17.73 -16.17
N VAL A 1037 -42.67 17.74 -15.90
CA VAL A 1037 -41.79 18.87 -16.21
C VAL A 1037 -40.63 18.39 -17.07
N GLN A 1038 -40.51 18.97 -18.26
CA GLN A 1038 -39.36 18.72 -19.12
C GLN A 1038 -38.20 19.62 -18.67
N ILE A 1039 -37.11 18.99 -18.23
CA ILE A 1039 -35.90 19.69 -17.78
C ILE A 1039 -35.22 20.35 -18.97
N GLN A 1040 -34.85 21.62 -18.82
CA GLN A 1040 -34.15 22.39 -19.85
C GLN A 1040 -32.64 22.17 -19.68
N ARG A 1041 -31.98 21.65 -20.72
CA ARG A 1041 -30.55 21.29 -20.69
C ARG A 1041 -29.64 22.49 -20.45
N ASP A 1042 -30.01 23.64 -21.03
CA ASP A 1042 -29.21 24.86 -20.99
C ASP A 1042 -29.54 25.76 -19.78
N ALA A 1043 -30.53 25.38 -18.98
CA ALA A 1043 -30.92 26.12 -17.79
C ALA A 1043 -30.18 25.61 -16.55
N ASP A 1044 -29.83 26.53 -15.65
CA ASP A 1044 -29.21 26.15 -14.39
C ASP A 1044 -30.16 25.38 -13.45
N ALA A 1045 -29.60 24.81 -12.39
CA ALA A 1045 -30.34 23.97 -11.46
C ALA A 1045 -31.49 24.72 -10.75
N LYS A 1046 -31.34 26.04 -10.51
CA LYS A 1046 -32.34 26.87 -9.82
C LYS A 1046 -33.50 27.19 -10.76
N ALA A 1047 -33.22 27.53 -12.01
CA ALA A 1047 -34.24 27.77 -13.02
C ALA A 1047 -35.11 26.54 -13.24
N ASN A 1048 -34.50 25.36 -13.38
CA ASN A 1048 -35.23 24.09 -13.45
C ASN A 1048 -36.03 23.81 -12.17
N ALA A 1049 -35.51 24.17 -10.99
CA ALA A 1049 -36.23 24.04 -9.73
C ALA A 1049 -37.47 24.95 -9.64
N GLU A 1050 -37.43 26.17 -10.20
CA GLU A 1050 -38.61 27.03 -10.28
C GLU A 1050 -39.72 26.43 -11.15
N LEU A 1051 -39.36 25.80 -12.27
CA LEU A 1051 -40.33 25.08 -13.11
C LEU A 1051 -41.01 23.94 -12.33
N ILE A 1052 -40.22 23.18 -11.56
CA ILE A 1052 -40.72 22.10 -10.72
C ILE A 1052 -41.66 22.64 -9.63
N LYS A 1053 -41.27 23.71 -8.92
CA LYS A 1053 -42.09 24.33 -7.89
C LYS A 1053 -43.38 24.90 -8.46
N GLY A 1054 -43.32 25.53 -9.64
CA GLY A 1054 -44.49 26.01 -10.37
C GLY A 1054 -45.45 24.89 -10.74
N ALA A 1055 -44.94 23.78 -11.27
CA ALA A 1055 -45.75 22.61 -11.59
C ALA A 1055 -46.31 21.91 -10.35
N LEU A 1056 -45.57 21.86 -9.24
CA LEU A 1056 -46.03 21.28 -7.98
C LEU A 1056 -47.06 22.20 -7.29
N GLY A 1057 -46.92 23.52 -7.49
CA GLY A 1057 -47.69 24.58 -6.83
C GLY A 1057 -47.16 24.96 -5.44
N GLN A 1058 -46.04 24.36 -5.02
CA GLN A 1058 -45.37 24.56 -3.73
C GLN A 1058 -43.94 23.98 -3.79
N GLU A 1059 -43.16 24.18 -2.72
CA GLU A 1059 -41.88 23.50 -2.55
C GLU A 1059 -42.08 22.01 -2.20
N ALA A 1060 -41.18 21.15 -2.68
CA ALA A 1060 -41.28 19.71 -2.46
C ALA A 1060 -40.99 19.36 -1.00
N LYS A 1061 -41.84 18.52 -0.39
CA LYS A 1061 -41.51 17.91 0.90
C LYS A 1061 -40.45 16.82 0.72
N LEU A 1062 -40.64 16.01 -0.31
CA LEU A 1062 -39.77 14.90 -0.67
C LEU A 1062 -39.44 15.00 -2.16
N VAL A 1063 -38.16 14.81 -2.47
CA VAL A 1063 -37.68 14.55 -3.83
C VAL A 1063 -37.13 13.14 -3.86
N ILE A 1064 -37.65 12.29 -4.76
CA ILE A 1064 -37.08 10.99 -5.06
C ILE A 1064 -36.24 11.15 -6.33
N GLU A 1065 -34.92 11.06 -6.18
CA GLU A 1065 -33.97 11.32 -7.26
C GLU A 1065 -33.53 9.99 -7.89
N CYS A 1066 -33.93 9.75 -9.14
CA CYS A 1066 -33.73 8.49 -9.86
C CYS A 1066 -32.74 8.59 -11.02
N THR A 1067 -32.03 9.70 -11.18
CA THR A 1067 -31.06 9.87 -12.29
C THR A 1067 -29.62 9.62 -11.84
N GLY A 1068 -29.27 9.95 -10.60
CA GLY A 1068 -27.90 9.94 -10.10
C GLY A 1068 -27.03 11.07 -10.67
N VAL A 1069 -27.60 11.97 -11.47
CA VAL A 1069 -26.89 13.06 -12.15
C VAL A 1069 -26.80 14.28 -11.23
N GLU A 1070 -25.60 14.82 -11.08
CA GLU A 1070 -25.28 15.94 -10.19
C GLU A 1070 -26.24 17.13 -10.36
N SER A 1071 -26.46 17.58 -11.60
CA SER A 1071 -27.36 18.71 -11.88
C SER A 1071 -28.81 18.43 -11.49
N SER A 1072 -29.28 17.19 -11.64
CA SER A 1072 -30.61 16.77 -11.20
C SER A 1072 -30.74 16.77 -9.68
N ILE A 1073 -29.71 16.31 -8.97
CA ILE A 1073 -29.64 16.35 -7.50
C ILE A 1073 -29.69 17.81 -7.03
N HIS A 1074 -28.93 18.71 -7.67
CA HIS A 1074 -28.96 20.15 -7.34
C HIS A 1074 -30.35 20.75 -7.57
N THR A 1075 -30.98 20.44 -8.71
CA THR A 1075 -32.35 20.86 -9.01
C THR A 1075 -33.33 20.35 -7.96
N GLY A 1076 -33.21 19.09 -7.54
CA GLY A 1076 -34.00 18.51 -6.44
C GLY A 1076 -33.81 19.26 -5.11
N ILE A 1077 -32.56 19.60 -4.77
CA ILE A 1077 -32.23 20.38 -3.58
C ILE A 1077 -32.91 21.76 -3.63
N TYR A 1078 -32.78 22.49 -4.74
CA TYR A 1078 -33.38 23.83 -4.87
C TYR A 1078 -34.91 23.80 -4.98
N ALA A 1079 -35.51 22.68 -5.38
CA ALA A 1079 -36.95 22.48 -5.39
C ALA A 1079 -37.52 22.11 -4.00
N SER A 1080 -36.65 21.75 -3.04
CA SER A 1080 -37.04 21.26 -1.73
C SER A 1080 -37.38 22.38 -0.74
N ARG A 1081 -38.37 22.11 0.10
CA ARG A 1081 -38.76 23.01 1.19
C ARG A 1081 -37.76 22.98 2.34
N PHE A 1082 -37.85 23.95 3.25
CA PHE A 1082 -37.12 23.92 4.51
C PHE A 1082 -37.50 22.66 5.32
N GLY A 1083 -36.52 21.91 5.81
CA GLY A 1083 -36.73 20.62 6.49
C GLY A 1083 -37.23 19.51 5.57
N GLY A 1084 -37.10 19.66 4.25
CA GLY A 1084 -37.43 18.65 3.25
C GLY A 1084 -36.37 17.55 3.13
N SER A 1085 -36.60 16.57 2.27
CA SER A 1085 -35.62 15.52 1.98
C SER A 1085 -35.44 15.29 0.49
N VAL A 1086 -34.19 15.11 0.08
CA VAL A 1086 -33.80 14.59 -1.24
C VAL A 1086 -33.28 13.18 -1.04
N PHE A 1087 -34.03 12.20 -1.55
CA PHE A 1087 -33.77 10.78 -1.39
C PHE A 1087 -33.27 10.20 -2.72
N VAL A 1088 -31.96 9.96 -2.79
CA VAL A 1088 -31.25 9.53 -4.00
C VAL A 1088 -31.27 8.01 -4.12
N ILE A 1089 -31.91 7.55 -5.21
CA ILE A 1089 -31.95 6.15 -5.65
C ILE A 1089 -31.04 5.95 -6.88
N GLY A 1090 -30.93 6.98 -7.73
CA GLY A 1090 -30.10 6.93 -8.93
C GLY A 1090 -28.62 6.72 -8.62
N VAL A 1091 -27.94 5.99 -9.50
CA VAL A 1091 -26.50 5.72 -9.40
C VAL A 1091 -25.76 6.71 -10.30
N GLY A 1092 -24.83 7.46 -9.71
CA GLY A 1092 -24.08 8.52 -10.39
C GLY A 1092 -22.58 8.28 -10.44
N LYS A 1093 -21.82 9.36 -10.65
CA LYS A 1093 -20.35 9.35 -10.55
C LYS A 1093 -19.90 9.15 -9.10
N ASP A 1094 -18.69 8.61 -8.92
CA ASP A 1094 -18.07 8.37 -7.61
C ASP A 1094 -17.92 9.66 -6.78
N PHE A 1095 -17.64 10.80 -7.44
CA PHE A 1095 -17.55 12.11 -6.81
C PHE A 1095 -18.54 13.07 -7.46
N GLN A 1096 -19.32 13.77 -6.62
CA GLN A 1096 -20.27 14.80 -7.04
C GLN A 1096 -20.21 16.00 -6.10
N GLN A 1097 -20.31 17.20 -6.66
CA GLN A 1097 -20.45 18.44 -5.90
C GLN A 1097 -21.87 18.58 -5.36
N ILE A 1098 -22.03 19.26 -4.22
CA ILE A 1098 -23.35 19.58 -3.65
C ILE A 1098 -23.41 21.06 -3.29
N PRO A 1099 -24.58 21.73 -3.44
CA PRO A 1099 -24.79 23.10 -2.98
C PRO A 1099 -24.88 23.15 -1.44
N PHE A 1100 -23.76 22.88 -0.77
CA PHE A 1100 -23.65 22.58 0.65
C PHE A 1100 -24.34 23.62 1.54
N MET A 1101 -24.08 24.91 1.29
CA MET A 1101 -24.66 25.97 2.11
C MET A 1101 -26.18 26.07 1.96
N HIS A 1102 -26.74 25.75 0.79
CA HIS A 1102 -28.19 25.73 0.61
C HIS A 1102 -28.83 24.56 1.36
N VAL A 1103 -28.22 23.37 1.27
CA VAL A 1103 -28.67 22.18 2.02
C VAL A 1103 -28.65 22.45 3.52
N SER A 1104 -27.55 23.01 4.03
CA SER A 1104 -27.35 23.33 5.45
C SER A 1104 -28.34 24.37 5.96
N PHE A 1105 -28.45 25.53 5.30
CA PHE A 1105 -29.35 26.61 5.74
C PHE A 1105 -30.84 26.30 5.60
N ARG A 1106 -31.19 25.24 4.87
CA ARG A 1106 -32.58 24.82 4.66
C ARG A 1106 -32.91 23.53 5.41
N GLU A 1107 -31.99 22.99 6.20
CA GLU A 1107 -32.15 21.71 6.91
C GLU A 1107 -32.63 20.58 5.98
N ILE A 1108 -32.09 20.51 4.76
CA ILE A 1108 -32.50 19.50 3.78
C ILE A 1108 -31.76 18.20 4.05
N ASP A 1109 -32.52 17.13 4.28
CA ASP A 1109 -31.98 15.78 4.46
C ASP A 1109 -31.62 15.15 3.11
N LEU A 1110 -30.32 15.01 2.82
CA LEU A 1110 -29.82 14.24 1.67
C LEU A 1110 -29.59 12.77 2.09
N ARG A 1111 -30.37 11.85 1.53
CA ARG A 1111 -30.40 10.43 1.91
C ARG A 1111 -30.19 9.52 0.70
N PHE A 1112 -29.66 8.32 0.94
CA PHE A 1112 -29.30 7.38 -0.13
C PHE A 1112 -29.86 5.97 0.09
N GLN A 1113 -30.05 5.25 -1.02
CA GLN A 1113 -30.49 3.88 -1.03
C GLN A 1113 -29.47 2.89 -1.60
N PHE A 1114 -29.43 1.71 -1.00
CA PHE A 1114 -28.71 0.56 -1.54
C PHE A 1114 -29.67 -0.62 -1.67
N ARG A 1115 -30.12 -0.90 -2.90
CA ARG A 1115 -31.01 -2.02 -3.26
C ARG A 1115 -32.30 -2.02 -2.42
N TYR A 1116 -32.63 -3.11 -1.73
CA TYR A 1116 -33.89 -3.29 -1.01
C TYR A 1116 -33.78 -4.40 0.04
N LYS A 1117 -34.78 -4.48 0.93
CA LYS A 1117 -34.97 -5.58 1.89
C LYS A 1117 -36.45 -5.78 2.20
N GLU A 1118 -36.88 -7.01 2.41
CA GLU A 1118 -38.24 -7.41 2.82
C GLU A 1118 -39.37 -6.81 1.96
N THR A 1119 -39.13 -6.62 0.66
CA THR A 1119 -40.05 -5.93 -0.27
C THR A 1119 -40.78 -6.85 -1.23
N TYR A 1120 -40.21 -8.00 -1.61
CA TYR A 1120 -40.82 -8.92 -2.60
C TYR A 1120 -42.25 -9.37 -2.22
N PRO A 1121 -42.53 -9.80 -0.97
CA PRO A 1121 -43.90 -10.15 -0.58
C PRO A 1121 -44.88 -8.97 -0.69
N LYS A 1122 -44.43 -7.75 -0.38
CA LYS A 1122 -45.25 -6.53 -0.53
C LYS A 1122 -45.49 -6.21 -2.00
N ALA A 1123 -44.47 -6.34 -2.83
CA ALA A 1123 -44.55 -6.13 -4.27
C ALA A 1123 -45.58 -7.10 -4.90
N ILE A 1124 -45.51 -8.39 -4.56
CA ILE A 1124 -46.48 -9.41 -5.01
C ILE A 1124 -47.89 -9.02 -4.58
N MET A 1125 -48.08 -8.62 -3.33
CA MET A 1125 -49.40 -8.21 -2.81
C MET A 1125 -49.95 -7.00 -3.59
N LEU A 1126 -49.16 -5.95 -3.76
CA LEU A 1126 -49.61 -4.73 -4.46
C LEU A 1126 -49.95 -4.97 -5.94
N VAL A 1127 -49.21 -5.85 -6.61
CA VAL A 1127 -49.49 -6.21 -8.01
C VAL A 1127 -50.70 -7.13 -8.12
N SER A 1128 -50.79 -8.16 -7.26
CA SER A 1128 -51.92 -9.10 -7.28
C SER A 1128 -53.27 -8.46 -6.93
N GLU A 1129 -53.28 -7.48 -6.04
CA GLU A 1129 -54.48 -6.68 -5.71
C GLU A 1129 -54.78 -5.58 -6.74
N GLY A 1130 -53.96 -5.45 -7.79
CA GLY A 1130 -54.17 -4.46 -8.86
C GLY A 1130 -53.91 -3.01 -8.45
N LEU A 1131 -53.24 -2.78 -7.32
CA LEU A 1131 -52.84 -1.43 -6.88
C LEU A 1131 -51.67 -0.87 -7.69
N ILE A 1132 -50.86 -1.75 -8.28
CA ILE A 1132 -49.74 -1.39 -9.17
C ILE A 1132 -49.80 -2.30 -10.40
N ASP A 1133 -49.93 -1.70 -11.59
CA ASP A 1133 -49.81 -2.39 -12.87
C ASP A 1133 -48.42 -2.17 -13.49
N LEU A 1134 -47.66 -3.26 -13.62
CA LEU A 1134 -46.29 -3.23 -14.13
C LEU A 1134 -46.21 -3.53 -15.63
N LYS A 1135 -47.26 -4.12 -16.23
CA LYS A 1135 -47.24 -4.60 -17.62
C LYS A 1135 -46.85 -3.53 -18.63
N PRO A 1136 -47.36 -2.28 -18.53
CA PRO A 1136 -47.05 -1.25 -19.53
C PRO A 1136 -45.57 -0.85 -19.55
N LEU A 1137 -44.78 -1.17 -18.52
CA LEU A 1137 -43.35 -0.85 -18.48
C LEU A 1137 -42.54 -1.70 -19.48
N VAL A 1138 -43.04 -2.88 -19.87
CA VAL A 1138 -42.41 -3.76 -20.85
C VAL A 1138 -42.68 -3.22 -22.26
N THR A 1139 -41.67 -2.58 -22.86
CA THR A 1139 -41.79 -2.01 -24.21
C THR A 1139 -41.22 -2.91 -25.29
N HIS A 1140 -40.25 -3.77 -24.96
CA HIS A 1140 -39.61 -4.67 -25.92
C HIS A 1140 -39.43 -6.07 -25.33
N ARG A 1141 -39.58 -7.08 -26.19
CA ARG A 1141 -39.42 -8.50 -25.87
C ARG A 1141 -38.50 -9.14 -26.88
N PHE A 1142 -37.55 -9.92 -26.38
CA PHE A 1142 -36.59 -10.67 -27.16
C PHE A 1142 -36.49 -12.08 -26.60
N THR A 1143 -36.06 -13.04 -27.40
CA THR A 1143 -35.68 -14.38 -26.91
C THR A 1143 -34.30 -14.33 -26.27
N LEU A 1144 -33.94 -15.30 -25.43
CA LEU A 1144 -32.59 -15.38 -24.83
C LEU A 1144 -31.47 -15.34 -25.89
N GLU A 1145 -31.69 -15.97 -27.05
CA GLU A 1145 -30.78 -15.96 -28.20
C GLU A 1145 -30.55 -14.55 -28.76
N GLN A 1146 -31.56 -13.68 -28.67
CA GLN A 1146 -31.53 -12.28 -29.12
C GLN A 1146 -31.01 -11.33 -28.02
N GLY A 1147 -30.22 -11.87 -27.08
CA GLY A 1147 -29.68 -11.10 -25.96
C GLY A 1147 -28.94 -9.85 -26.42
N ARG A 1148 -28.12 -9.94 -27.47
CA ARG A 1148 -27.36 -8.80 -28.00
C ARG A 1148 -28.28 -7.68 -28.48
N GLU A 1149 -29.29 -8.00 -29.28
CA GLU A 1149 -30.27 -7.06 -29.80
C GLU A 1149 -31.07 -6.42 -28.67
N ALA A 1150 -31.35 -7.17 -27.61
CA ALA A 1150 -32.00 -6.65 -26.42
C ALA A 1150 -31.12 -5.60 -25.68
N PHE A 1151 -29.83 -5.85 -25.54
CA PHE A 1151 -28.89 -4.88 -24.95
C PHE A 1151 -28.67 -3.66 -25.85
N GLU A 1152 -28.63 -3.83 -27.18
CA GLU A 1152 -28.58 -2.72 -28.13
C GLU A 1152 -29.84 -1.85 -28.05
N ALA A 1153 -31.03 -2.46 -27.98
CA ALA A 1153 -32.29 -1.73 -27.78
C ALA A 1153 -32.35 -1.01 -26.42
N ALA A 1154 -31.85 -1.63 -25.35
CA ALA A 1154 -31.83 -1.03 -24.02
C ALA A 1154 -30.85 0.14 -23.89
N SER A 1155 -29.72 0.07 -24.60
CA SER A 1155 -28.67 1.10 -24.56
C SER A 1155 -28.90 2.25 -25.55
N ASN A 1156 -29.78 2.08 -26.55
CA ASN A 1156 -30.07 3.08 -27.56
C ASN A 1156 -31.30 3.94 -27.20
N PRO A 1157 -31.14 5.24 -26.85
CA PRO A 1157 -32.27 6.11 -26.54
C PRO A 1157 -33.29 6.24 -27.69
N ALA A 1158 -32.86 6.09 -28.95
CA ALA A 1158 -33.74 6.16 -30.11
C ALA A 1158 -34.73 4.99 -30.19
N ALA A 1159 -34.42 3.86 -29.54
CA ALA A 1159 -35.33 2.72 -29.43
C ALA A 1159 -36.54 3.00 -28.54
N LYS A 1160 -36.53 4.12 -27.78
CA LYS A 1160 -37.59 4.48 -26.82
C LYS A 1160 -37.91 3.35 -25.84
N ALA A 1161 -36.90 2.56 -25.50
CA ALA A 1161 -37.04 1.46 -24.56
C ALA A 1161 -37.25 1.99 -23.13
N VAL A 1162 -38.14 1.33 -22.39
CA VAL A 1162 -38.33 1.53 -20.94
C VAL A 1162 -37.83 0.28 -20.25
N LYS A 1163 -38.60 -0.81 -20.28
CA LYS A 1163 -38.10 -2.14 -19.93
C LYS A 1163 -38.02 -3.03 -21.16
N VAL A 1164 -36.85 -3.66 -21.31
CA VAL A 1164 -36.62 -4.73 -22.27
C VAL A 1164 -36.62 -6.05 -21.51
N GLN A 1165 -37.37 -7.05 -22.01
CA GLN A 1165 -37.40 -8.39 -21.43
C GLN A 1165 -36.82 -9.43 -22.37
N LEU A 1166 -36.13 -10.39 -21.77
CA LEU A 1166 -35.61 -11.59 -22.42
C LEU A 1166 -36.45 -12.79 -21.97
N LEU A 1167 -37.05 -13.48 -22.93
CA LEU A 1167 -37.98 -14.59 -22.74
C LEU A 1167 -37.32 -15.91 -23.15
N ASP A 1168 -37.69 -16.95 -22.42
CA ASP A 1168 -37.26 -18.34 -22.60
C ASP A 1168 -38.53 -19.18 -22.70
N ASP A 1169 -38.88 -19.59 -23.92
CA ASP A 1169 -40.14 -20.29 -24.26
C ASP A 1169 -40.13 -21.78 -23.91
#